data_AF-A0A016X199-F1
#
_entry.id   AF-A0A016X199-F1
#
_cell.length_a   1.000
_cell.length_b   1.000
_cell.length_c   1.000
_cell.angle_alpha   90.00
_cell.angle_beta   90.00
_cell.angle_gamma   90.00
#
_symmetry.space_group_name_H-M   'P 1'
#
loop_
_entity.id
_entity.type
_entity.pdbx_description
1 polymer ?
#
loop_
_entity_poly.entity_id
_entity_poly.type
_entity_poly.pdbx_seq_one_letter_code
_entity_poly.pdbx_strand_id
1 'polypeptide(L)'
;MRPPSFINKGAIPLNRCTIIGTNIVDADMLSTLNLGPSFSISQPVTQKTLDAVLCGVQKFAHDLRWRYHREPTVLDRAATLLSSIPFPKGSVTVPRPVHALEPKLTALQVDLLRIYTTASKSNVSNMTAAERRGLRKLMRAKDQLRYTVGDKCGGFVVIPKLMDKELTKMALADTTVYEETTKRTFDTLAQQLRTTTRSILTSKVGVKAVGRLLVNSPVVPTYYSLIKTHKIGSDVDMNTISVNDIKTWPIISSCGGPSDRISWLLVKLLSPLLNYVGAHIVNVEQFIGAVERCQMPNSVSYVSFDAVSLYTNVDNECATRAILDLLQEHQADVNVLGLARNELEQLLLATLACNVFRFDNKFYMQRRGLAMGLRLAPLLAIVYLDRIERMSLTSELIFYRRYIDDVFAIGSTPVALQHVLNNLNSQDPNIQFTVEEPDANGFLPFLNAKVRIRNGLKEFSWYRKPSSKNIIIHSRSAHPIYMKANVIRNIGQTKDRICGVAHDLCDEDMQRILEDNGYNKNVVATWHPFSPPDGIPMALPYIDDRTSREVNRIVKRSSLPIRLIFKPPPNLKDLLTSSRQYEENCETADCRYCKDSRNICELRGTVYLITCRGCGQKYVGETMRPLHQRLDEHRRALHNPSSYPTNSFSRHRTLVHTQERPPDFTVTVLHRFLTNPLERKMMEAVEIRRRSPEINNKEERLEALRLIS
;
A
#
# COMPACT_ATOMS: atom_id res chain seq x y z
N MET A 1 14.06 25.74 18.67
CA MET A 1 14.85 25.99 17.45
C MET A 1 14.00 26.78 16.48
N ARG A 2 14.54 27.85 15.88
CA ARG A 2 13.89 28.55 14.76
C ARG A 2 13.76 27.57 13.57
N PRO A 3 12.66 27.61 12.80
CA PRO A 3 12.55 26.78 11.60
C PRO A 3 13.66 27.15 10.61
N PRO A 4 14.09 26.21 9.76
CA PRO A 4 14.94 26.52 8.61
C PRO A 4 14.33 27.63 7.76
N SER A 5 15.18 28.45 7.13
CA SER A 5 14.78 29.58 6.29
C SER A 5 13.89 29.18 5.11
N PHE A 6 13.92 27.92 4.67
CA PHE A 6 13.10 27.42 3.58
C PHE A 6 11.68 27.00 3.98
N ILE A 7 11.31 27.08 5.26
CA ILE A 7 9.98 26.71 5.75
C ILE A 7 9.18 27.98 6.08
N ASN A 8 8.08 28.20 5.36
CA ASN A 8 7.09 29.22 5.70
C ASN A 8 6.04 28.63 6.67
N LYS A 9 6.07 29.09 7.94
CA LYS A 9 5.12 28.65 8.97
C LYS A 9 3.73 29.26 8.83
N GLY A 10 3.60 30.40 8.17
CA GLY A 10 2.33 31.09 7.94
C GLY A 10 1.61 30.66 6.67
N ALA A 11 2.18 29.70 5.92
CA ALA A 11 1.61 29.26 4.66
C ALA A 11 0.20 28.66 4.86
N ILE A 12 -0.74 29.21 4.08
CA ILE A 12 -2.10 28.73 3.93
C ILE A 12 -2.16 28.02 2.58
N PRO A 13 -2.50 26.72 2.52
CA PRO A 13 -2.64 26.03 1.25
C PRO A 13 -3.76 26.63 0.39
N LEU A 14 -3.55 26.65 -0.93
CA LEU A 14 -4.60 26.99 -1.90
C LEU A 14 -5.78 26.00 -1.84
N ASN A 15 -6.89 26.36 -2.50
CA ASN A 15 -8.00 25.44 -2.70
C ASN A 15 -7.59 24.27 -3.61
N ARG A 16 -7.50 23.07 -3.03
CA ARG A 16 -6.92 21.88 -3.68
C ARG A 16 -7.73 20.60 -3.47
N CYS A 17 -8.96 20.69 -2.98
CA CYS A 17 -9.88 19.56 -2.92
C CYS A 17 -11.04 19.72 -3.91
N THR A 18 -11.71 18.61 -4.22
CA THR A 18 -12.91 18.55 -5.06
C THR A 18 -14.07 18.09 -4.20
N ILE A 19 -15.14 18.88 -4.15
CA ILE A 19 -16.38 18.55 -3.43
C ILE A 19 -17.46 18.28 -4.48
N ILE A 20 -18.17 17.16 -4.37
CA ILE A 20 -19.14 16.68 -5.35
C ILE A 20 -20.46 16.41 -4.64
N GLY A 21 -21.55 17.00 -5.13
CA GLY A 21 -22.93 16.70 -4.73
C GLY A 21 -23.26 17.00 -3.26
N THR A 22 -22.55 17.92 -2.60
CA THR A 22 -22.81 18.21 -1.17
C THR A 22 -22.44 19.64 -0.77
N ASN A 23 -23.27 20.23 0.08
CA ASN A 23 -23.06 21.53 0.75
C ASN A 23 -22.66 21.38 2.24
N ILE A 24 -22.43 20.16 2.72
CA ILE A 24 -22.07 19.88 4.13
C ILE A 24 -20.67 20.43 4.48
N VAL A 25 -19.80 20.58 3.47
CA VAL A 25 -18.40 20.99 3.65
C VAL A 25 -18.30 22.50 3.84
N ASP A 26 -18.08 22.93 5.08
CA ASP A 26 -17.87 24.33 5.44
C ASP A 26 -16.41 24.80 5.28
N ALA A 27 -16.17 26.09 5.55
CA ALA A 27 -14.83 26.69 5.44
C ALA A 27 -13.77 26.08 6.37
N ASP A 28 -14.15 25.64 7.59
CA ASP A 28 -13.21 24.97 8.51
C ASP A 28 -12.82 23.59 7.93
N MET A 29 -13.80 22.82 7.43
CA MET A 29 -13.56 21.54 6.77
C MET A 29 -12.66 21.72 5.53
N LEU A 30 -12.96 22.70 4.70
CA LEU A 30 -12.19 23.02 3.49
C LEU A 30 -10.73 23.37 3.83
N SER A 31 -10.50 24.19 4.86
CA SER A 31 -9.16 24.53 5.33
C SER A 31 -8.32 23.30 5.70
N THR A 32 -8.97 22.25 6.24
CA THR A 32 -8.31 20.99 6.58
C THR A 32 -8.01 20.16 5.34
N LEU A 33 -8.97 20.02 4.43
CA LEU A 33 -8.80 19.24 3.20
C LEU A 33 -7.72 19.83 2.28
N ASN A 34 -7.59 21.15 2.26
CA ASN A 34 -6.58 21.86 1.46
C ASN A 34 -5.12 21.60 1.90
N LEU A 35 -4.90 21.15 3.14
CA LEU A 35 -3.57 20.67 3.58
C LEU A 35 -3.10 19.45 2.76
N GLY A 36 -4.03 18.72 2.16
CA GLY A 36 -3.77 17.59 1.28
C GLY A 36 -3.63 16.25 2.02
N PRO A 37 -3.77 15.12 1.29
CA PRO A 37 -3.79 13.78 1.90
C PRO A 37 -2.50 13.40 2.66
N SER A 38 -1.34 13.91 2.23
CA SER A 38 -0.02 13.60 2.80
C SER A 38 0.33 14.40 4.08
N PHE A 39 -0.55 15.30 4.54
CA PHE A 39 -0.29 16.11 5.72
C PHE A 39 -0.35 15.28 7.01
N SER A 40 0.79 15.09 7.66
CA SER A 40 0.91 14.43 8.98
C SER A 40 0.62 15.40 10.11
N ILE A 41 -0.19 14.95 11.08
CA ILE A 41 -0.60 15.76 12.22
C ILE A 41 0.29 15.46 13.42
N SER A 42 0.86 16.50 14.02
CA SER A 42 1.64 16.38 15.25
C SER A 42 0.78 15.78 16.37
N GLN A 43 1.28 14.74 17.02
CA GLN A 43 0.60 14.07 18.13
C GLN A 43 1.38 14.23 19.44
N PRO A 44 0.70 14.36 20.59
CA PRO A 44 1.39 14.32 21.88
C PRO A 44 2.04 12.94 22.07
N VAL A 45 3.13 12.91 22.84
CA VAL A 45 3.70 11.63 23.28
C VAL A 45 2.68 10.95 24.20
N THR A 46 2.24 9.76 23.81
CA THR A 46 1.32 8.93 24.60
C THR A 46 2.00 7.63 24.99
N GLN A 47 1.34 6.80 25.81
CA GLN A 47 1.82 5.45 26.08
C GLN A 47 2.04 4.65 24.78
N LYS A 48 1.17 4.82 23.77
CA LYS A 48 1.35 4.18 22.46
C LYS A 48 2.64 4.60 21.76
N THR A 49 3.06 5.85 21.94
CA THR A 49 4.32 6.36 21.41
C THR A 49 5.51 5.67 22.09
N LEU A 50 5.49 5.55 23.42
CA LEU A 50 6.53 4.86 24.18
C LEU A 50 6.58 3.37 23.83
N ASP A 51 5.43 2.74 23.63
CA ASP A 51 5.31 1.35 23.20
C ASP A 51 5.92 1.12 21.82
N ALA A 52 5.69 2.05 20.89
CA ALA A 52 6.29 2.01 19.57
C ALA A 52 7.82 2.20 19.60
N VAL A 53 8.34 3.03 20.51
CA VAL A 53 9.79 3.17 20.76
C VAL A 53 10.37 1.87 21.28
N LEU A 54 9.76 1.29 22.32
CA LEU A 54 10.18 0.03 22.91
C LEU A 54 10.17 -1.10 21.87
N CYS A 55 9.10 -1.21 21.09
CA CYS A 55 8.97 -2.18 20.01
C CYS A 55 10.05 -1.97 18.93
N GLY A 56 10.36 -0.72 18.57
CA GLY A 56 11.44 -0.39 17.64
C GLY A 56 12.82 -0.87 18.11
N VAL A 57 13.15 -0.63 19.38
CA VAL A 57 14.42 -1.08 19.99
C VAL A 57 14.48 -2.60 20.08
N GLN A 58 13.40 -3.23 20.53
CA GLN A 58 13.34 -4.69 20.69
C GLN A 58 13.39 -5.43 19.34
N LYS A 59 12.78 -4.87 18.30
CA LYS A 59 12.90 -5.37 16.92
C LYS A 59 14.34 -5.27 16.41
N PHE A 60 14.99 -4.13 16.63
CA PHE A 60 16.41 -3.97 16.29
C PHE A 60 17.29 -4.98 17.05
N ALA A 61 17.07 -5.14 18.36
CA ALA A 61 17.79 -6.11 19.19
C ALA A 61 17.61 -7.54 18.69
N HIS A 62 16.37 -7.93 18.35
CA HIS A 62 16.06 -9.22 17.76
C HIS A 62 16.84 -9.46 16.46
N ASP A 63 16.81 -8.50 15.53
CA ASP A 63 17.48 -8.64 14.23
C ASP A 63 19.00 -8.62 14.37
N LEU A 64 19.55 -7.84 15.31
CA LEU A 64 20.97 -7.80 15.61
C LEU A 64 21.46 -9.13 16.20
N ARG A 65 20.74 -9.71 17.16
CA ARG A 65 21.06 -11.03 17.72
C ARG A 65 21.02 -12.11 16.64
N TRP A 66 20.02 -12.09 15.76
CA TRP A 66 19.98 -13.00 14.60
C TRP A 66 21.16 -12.82 13.67
N ARG A 67 21.56 -11.59 13.38
CA ARG A 67 22.75 -11.32 12.55
C ARG A 67 24.03 -11.83 13.21
N TYR A 68 24.15 -11.68 14.53
CA TYR A 68 25.31 -12.15 15.28
C TYR A 68 25.47 -13.68 15.22
N HIS A 69 24.36 -14.41 15.30
CA HIS A 69 24.35 -15.89 15.26
C HIS A 69 24.34 -16.47 13.83
N ARG A 70 24.25 -15.65 12.78
CA ARG A 70 24.27 -16.13 11.40
C ARG A 70 25.70 -16.17 10.89
N GLU A 71 26.16 -17.35 10.51
CA GLU A 71 27.36 -17.49 9.68
C GLU A 71 27.09 -16.99 8.24
N PRO A 72 28.09 -16.41 7.56
CA PRO A 72 27.96 -16.00 6.17
C PRO A 72 27.66 -17.23 5.31
N THR A 73 26.45 -17.32 4.79
CA THR A 73 26.01 -18.38 3.89
C THR A 73 25.78 -17.80 2.50
N VAL A 74 26.45 -18.38 1.50
CA VAL A 74 26.10 -18.14 0.09
C VAL A 74 24.79 -18.88 -0.17
N LEU A 75 23.71 -18.14 -0.32
CA LEU A 75 22.41 -18.70 -0.66
C LEU A 75 22.36 -18.99 -2.16
N ASP A 76 21.86 -20.16 -2.56
CA ASP A 76 21.49 -20.40 -3.95
C ASP A 76 20.35 -19.45 -4.39
N ARG A 77 20.01 -19.43 -5.69
CA ARG A 77 18.98 -18.53 -6.21
C ARG A 77 17.58 -18.79 -5.61
N ALA A 78 17.22 -20.05 -5.33
CA ALA A 78 15.93 -20.38 -4.72
C ALA A 78 15.89 -19.93 -3.25
N ALA A 79 16.95 -20.17 -2.49
CA ALA A 79 17.12 -19.70 -1.13
C ALA A 79 17.15 -18.16 -1.06
N THR A 80 17.76 -17.50 -2.06
CA THR A 80 17.73 -16.05 -2.22
C THR A 80 16.30 -15.54 -2.44
N LEU A 81 15.53 -16.15 -3.35
CA LEU A 81 14.12 -15.81 -3.56
C LEU A 81 13.31 -16.00 -2.27
N LEU A 82 13.48 -17.14 -1.59
CA LEU A 82 12.79 -17.45 -0.33
C LEU A 82 13.18 -16.49 0.81
N SER A 83 14.42 -16.02 0.83
CA SER A 83 14.89 -15.00 1.77
C SER A 83 14.28 -13.63 1.48
N SER A 84 13.99 -13.33 0.22
CA SER A 84 13.37 -12.07 -0.24
C SER A 84 11.86 -11.99 -0.02
N ILE A 85 11.21 -13.09 0.40
CA ILE A 85 9.77 -13.11 0.67
C ILE A 85 9.41 -12.01 1.70
N PRO A 86 8.61 -11.00 1.32
CA PRO A 86 8.29 -9.86 2.19
C PRO A 86 7.24 -10.22 3.25
N PHE A 87 6.63 -11.41 3.13
CA PHE A 87 5.60 -11.87 4.04
C PHE A 87 6.19 -12.41 5.34
N PRO A 88 5.65 -11.99 6.49
CA PRO A 88 6.16 -12.42 7.78
C PRO A 88 5.97 -13.92 7.98
N LYS A 89 6.89 -14.53 8.74
CA LYS A 89 6.78 -15.93 9.16
C LYS A 89 5.60 -16.10 10.11
N GLY A 90 4.95 -17.27 10.06
CA GLY A 90 3.83 -17.60 10.96
C GLY A 90 4.25 -17.74 12.43
N SER A 91 5.52 -18.11 12.68
CA SER A 91 6.12 -18.21 14.00
C SER A 91 7.29 -17.22 14.15
N VAL A 92 7.48 -16.76 15.37
CA VAL A 92 8.60 -15.92 15.78
C VAL A 92 9.52 -16.77 16.65
N THR A 93 10.79 -16.84 16.29
CA THR A 93 11.81 -17.55 17.07
C THR A 93 12.71 -16.53 17.74
N VAL A 94 12.83 -16.61 19.06
CA VAL A 94 13.68 -15.71 19.84
C VAL A 94 15.14 -16.14 19.70
N PRO A 95 16.04 -15.29 19.18
CA PRO A 95 17.46 -15.61 19.12
C PRO A 95 18.06 -15.61 20.54
N ARG A 96 19.13 -16.38 20.75
CA ARG A 96 19.83 -16.41 22.05
C ARG A 96 20.40 -15.01 22.37
N PRO A 97 20.35 -14.56 23.64
CA PRO A 97 21.03 -13.35 24.06
C PRO A 97 22.53 -13.39 23.72
N VAL A 98 23.11 -12.23 23.45
CA VAL A 98 24.55 -12.09 23.15
C VAL A 98 25.16 -11.21 24.23
N HIS A 99 25.87 -11.82 25.19
CA HIS A 99 26.38 -11.13 26.38
C HIS A 99 27.11 -9.81 26.09
N ALA A 100 27.89 -9.74 25.01
CA ALA A 100 28.61 -8.52 24.61
C ALA A 100 27.71 -7.36 24.13
N LEU A 101 26.48 -7.66 23.69
CA LEU A 101 25.53 -6.68 23.15
C LEU A 101 24.51 -6.21 24.19
N GLU A 102 24.15 -7.05 25.16
CA GLU A 102 23.04 -6.77 26.09
C GLU A 102 23.21 -5.45 26.87
N PRO A 103 24.38 -5.12 27.46
CA PRO A 103 24.53 -3.84 28.18
C PRO A 103 24.29 -2.62 27.28
N LYS A 104 24.73 -2.67 26.00
CA LYS A 104 24.54 -1.59 25.03
C LYS A 104 23.08 -1.45 24.63
N LEU A 105 22.38 -2.57 24.43
CA LEU A 105 20.95 -2.59 24.09
C LEU A 105 20.09 -2.05 25.24
N THR A 106 20.38 -2.44 26.49
CA THR A 106 19.68 -1.94 27.67
C THR A 106 19.90 -0.45 27.86
N ALA A 107 21.14 0.03 27.76
CA ALA A 107 21.47 1.46 27.86
C ALA A 107 20.74 2.27 26.78
N LEU A 108 20.78 1.82 25.53
CA LEU A 108 20.08 2.43 24.40
C LEU A 108 18.57 2.53 24.68
N GLN A 109 17.94 1.46 25.17
CA GLN A 109 16.52 1.46 25.48
C GLN A 109 16.16 2.50 26.54
N VAL A 110 16.91 2.54 27.65
CA VAL A 110 16.66 3.47 28.76
C VAL A 110 16.82 4.91 28.30
N ASP A 111 17.90 5.22 27.57
CA ASP A 111 18.17 6.56 27.06
C ASP A 111 17.06 7.02 26.09
N LEU A 112 16.64 6.15 25.18
CA LEU A 112 15.56 6.46 24.24
C LEU A 112 14.23 6.72 24.97
N LEU A 113 13.84 5.84 25.90
CA LEU A 113 12.61 6.04 26.68
C LEU A 113 12.67 7.35 27.48
N ARG A 114 13.81 7.69 28.08
CA ARG A 114 13.99 8.97 28.79
C ARG A 114 13.80 10.17 27.86
N ILE A 115 14.34 10.13 26.65
CA ILE A 115 14.19 11.21 25.65
C ILE A 115 12.72 11.40 25.29
N TYR A 116 12.02 10.33 24.92
CA TYR A 116 10.61 10.43 24.52
C TYR A 116 9.70 10.84 25.68
N THR A 117 9.93 10.33 26.90
CA THR A 117 9.18 10.75 28.08
C THR A 117 9.39 12.24 28.38
N THR A 118 10.60 12.78 28.18
CA THR A 118 10.88 14.20 28.37
C THR A 118 10.20 15.06 27.30
N ALA A 119 10.14 14.58 26.06
CA ALA A 119 9.48 15.28 24.95
C ALA A 119 7.96 15.43 25.15
N SER A 120 7.34 14.63 26.03
CA SER A 120 5.90 14.70 26.32
C SER A 120 5.40 16.07 26.79
N LYS A 121 6.30 16.91 27.34
CA LYS A 121 5.95 18.18 27.99
C LYS A 121 5.75 19.37 27.03
N SER A 122 6.09 19.24 25.74
CA SER A 122 6.06 20.36 24.79
C SER A 122 5.41 19.98 23.45
N ASN A 123 4.10 19.71 23.45
CA ASN A 123 3.39 19.47 22.19
C ASN A 123 2.79 20.78 21.62
N VAL A 124 3.27 21.21 20.46
CA VAL A 124 2.70 22.33 19.70
C VAL A 124 2.03 21.76 18.46
N SER A 125 0.75 22.05 18.28
CA SER A 125 0.01 21.61 17.10
C SER A 125 0.55 22.27 15.84
N ASN A 126 0.73 21.49 14.78
CA ASN A 126 1.07 22.00 13.45
C ASN A 126 -0.15 22.44 12.61
N MET A 127 -1.34 22.44 13.21
CA MET A 127 -2.61 22.85 12.59
C MET A 127 -3.14 24.16 13.18
N THR A 128 -3.79 24.98 12.36
CA THR A 128 -4.49 26.19 12.82
C THR A 128 -5.73 25.83 13.64
N ALA A 129 -6.37 26.83 14.28
CA ALA A 129 -7.62 26.59 15.01
C ALA A 129 -8.76 26.13 14.07
N ALA A 130 -8.85 26.72 12.88
CA ALA A 130 -9.83 26.35 11.86
C ALA A 130 -9.64 24.92 11.36
N GLU A 131 -8.41 24.55 10.99
CA GLU A 131 -8.10 23.19 10.52
C GLU A 131 -8.37 22.13 11.61
N ARG A 132 -8.13 22.44 12.89
CA ARG A 132 -8.46 21.52 14.00
C ARG A 132 -9.96 21.34 14.17
N ARG A 133 -10.75 22.41 14.02
CA ARG A 133 -12.22 22.32 14.02
C ARG A 133 -12.70 21.53 12.81
N GLY A 134 -12.17 21.82 11.64
CA GLY A 134 -12.47 21.13 10.38
C GLY A 134 -12.23 19.64 10.46
N LEU A 135 -11.07 19.20 10.97
CA LEU A 135 -10.80 17.78 11.17
C LEU A 135 -11.84 17.09 12.07
N ARG A 136 -12.26 17.72 13.17
CA ARG A 136 -13.31 17.16 14.05
C ARG A 136 -14.64 17.07 13.34
N LYS A 137 -15.01 18.09 12.56
CA LYS A 137 -16.23 18.11 11.75
C LYS A 137 -16.21 17.01 10.68
N LEU A 138 -15.09 16.86 9.95
CA LEU A 138 -14.88 15.81 8.95
C LEU A 138 -14.95 14.40 9.57
N MET A 139 -14.36 14.19 10.74
CA MET A 139 -14.47 12.90 11.45
C MET A 139 -15.91 12.54 11.80
N ARG A 140 -16.74 13.54 12.16
CA ARG A 140 -18.16 13.33 12.49
C ARG A 140 -19.00 13.04 11.26
N ALA A 141 -18.73 13.71 10.14
CA ALA A 141 -19.46 13.55 8.88
C ALA A 141 -19.09 12.28 8.09
N LYS A 142 -18.23 11.40 8.64
CA LYS A 142 -17.86 10.11 8.02
C LYS A 142 -19.00 9.13 7.87
N ASP A 143 -20.11 9.33 8.56
CA ASP A 143 -21.34 8.57 8.41
C ASP A 143 -22.06 8.90 7.09
N GLN A 144 -21.99 10.16 6.65
CA GLN A 144 -22.69 10.69 5.47
C GLN A 144 -21.78 10.89 4.25
N LEU A 145 -20.53 11.26 4.47
CA LEU A 145 -19.55 11.60 3.44
C LEU A 145 -18.49 10.52 3.29
N ARG A 146 -18.07 10.30 2.04
CA ARG A 146 -16.88 9.53 1.68
C ARG A 146 -15.76 10.50 1.34
N TYR A 147 -14.60 10.22 1.94
CA TYR A 147 -13.34 10.88 1.61
C TYR A 147 -12.47 9.90 0.81
N THR A 148 -12.01 10.32 -0.36
CA THR A 148 -11.05 9.58 -1.19
C THR A 148 -9.99 10.52 -1.75
N VAL A 149 -8.99 9.98 -2.43
CA VAL A 149 -8.01 10.75 -3.20
C VAL A 149 -8.38 10.64 -4.67
N GLY A 150 -8.36 11.75 -5.40
CA GLY A 150 -8.65 11.72 -6.84
C GLY A 150 -7.53 11.03 -7.63
N ASP A 151 -7.90 10.31 -8.67
CA ASP A 151 -7.02 9.47 -9.49
C ASP A 151 -5.74 10.19 -9.96
N LYS A 152 -5.89 11.40 -10.56
CA LYS A 152 -4.78 12.17 -11.17
C LYS A 152 -4.55 13.57 -10.58
N CYS A 153 -5.37 13.99 -9.61
CA CYS A 153 -5.24 15.32 -9.01
C CYS A 153 -4.39 15.34 -7.71
N GLY A 154 -4.28 14.20 -7.02
CA GLY A 154 -3.57 14.06 -5.74
C GLY A 154 -4.27 14.69 -4.53
N GLY A 155 -5.32 15.48 -4.75
CA GLY A 155 -6.14 16.10 -3.71
C GLY A 155 -7.24 15.20 -3.17
N PHE A 156 -7.88 15.64 -2.08
CA PHE A 156 -9.08 14.99 -1.58
C PHE A 156 -10.26 15.18 -2.53
N VAL A 157 -11.05 14.12 -2.69
CA VAL A 157 -12.38 14.17 -3.28
C VAL A 157 -13.39 13.80 -2.19
N VAL A 158 -14.41 14.64 -2.02
CA VAL A 158 -15.49 14.46 -1.04
C VAL A 158 -16.80 14.28 -1.79
N ILE A 159 -17.52 13.21 -1.47
CA ILE A 159 -18.78 12.84 -2.13
C ILE A 159 -19.73 12.22 -1.09
N PRO A 160 -21.07 12.45 -1.18
CA PRO A 160 -22.03 11.69 -0.39
C PRO A 160 -21.85 10.18 -0.55
N LYS A 161 -21.96 9.46 0.55
CA LYS A 161 -21.86 7.99 0.53
C LYS A 161 -22.93 7.34 -0.34
N LEU A 162 -24.14 7.89 -0.34
CA LEU A 162 -25.25 7.40 -1.18
C LEU A 162 -24.88 7.49 -2.66
N MET A 163 -24.38 8.65 -3.10
CA MET A 163 -23.96 8.88 -4.47
C MET A 163 -22.80 7.96 -4.89
N ASP A 164 -21.78 7.77 -4.05
CA ASP A 164 -20.68 6.84 -4.35
C ASP A 164 -21.14 5.36 -4.41
N LYS A 165 -22.15 4.99 -3.60
CA LYS A 165 -22.79 3.68 -3.69
C LYS A 165 -23.54 3.50 -5.01
N GLU A 166 -24.30 4.52 -5.44
CA GLU A 166 -25.01 4.50 -6.73
C GLU A 166 -24.03 4.36 -7.90
N LEU A 167 -22.98 5.20 -7.92
CA LEU A 167 -21.91 5.13 -8.93
C LEU A 167 -21.29 3.73 -9.00
N THR A 168 -21.00 3.14 -7.84
CA THR A 168 -20.40 1.80 -7.80
C THR A 168 -21.39 0.73 -8.24
N LYS A 169 -22.66 0.80 -7.83
CA LYS A 169 -23.70 -0.14 -8.25
C LYS A 169 -23.93 -0.11 -9.76
N MET A 170 -23.91 1.08 -10.37
CA MET A 170 -23.96 1.23 -11.81
C MET A 170 -22.77 0.56 -12.51
N ALA A 171 -21.55 0.73 -11.98
CA ALA A 171 -20.37 0.07 -12.55
C ALA A 171 -20.41 -1.47 -12.39
N LEU A 172 -20.93 -1.97 -11.28
CA LEU A 172 -21.08 -3.40 -11.02
C LEU A 172 -22.28 -4.03 -11.75
N ALA A 173 -23.16 -3.22 -12.35
CA ALA A 173 -24.29 -3.71 -13.16
C ALA A 173 -23.88 -4.14 -14.58
N ASP A 174 -22.64 -3.86 -15.00
CA ASP A 174 -22.10 -4.37 -16.27
C ASP A 174 -21.87 -5.88 -16.18
N THR A 175 -22.84 -6.64 -16.68
CA THR A 175 -22.85 -8.11 -16.67
C THR A 175 -21.81 -8.74 -17.60
N THR A 176 -21.17 -7.95 -18.47
CA THR A 176 -20.05 -8.40 -19.31
C THR A 176 -18.74 -8.46 -18.52
N VAL A 177 -18.64 -7.72 -17.40
CA VAL A 177 -17.43 -7.64 -16.57
C VAL A 177 -17.65 -8.26 -15.18
N TYR A 178 -18.82 -8.08 -14.57
CA TYR A 178 -19.08 -8.49 -13.19
C TYR A 178 -20.33 -9.36 -13.05
N GLU A 179 -20.37 -10.17 -11.99
CA GLU A 179 -21.57 -10.88 -11.55
C GLU A 179 -21.65 -10.93 -10.02
N GLU A 180 -22.88 -10.92 -9.48
CA GLU A 180 -23.13 -11.16 -8.06
C GLU A 180 -22.90 -12.64 -7.73
N THR A 181 -22.30 -12.92 -6.58
CA THR A 181 -21.93 -14.27 -6.14
C THR A 181 -22.09 -14.40 -4.63
N THR A 182 -21.49 -15.43 -4.03
CA THR A 182 -21.62 -15.73 -2.59
C THR A 182 -20.29 -15.85 -1.89
N LYS A 183 -20.31 -15.73 -0.56
CA LYS A 183 -19.19 -16.07 0.31
C LYS A 183 -18.72 -17.52 0.13
N ARG A 184 -19.65 -18.45 -0.12
CA ARG A 184 -19.33 -19.86 -0.38
C ARG A 184 -18.48 -20.00 -1.65
N THR A 185 -18.74 -19.21 -2.68
CA THR A 185 -17.92 -19.16 -3.90
C THR A 185 -16.51 -18.69 -3.57
N PHE A 186 -16.37 -17.61 -2.79
CA PHE A 186 -15.07 -17.14 -2.30
C PHE A 186 -14.30 -18.25 -1.56
N ASP A 187 -14.94 -18.91 -0.59
CA ASP A 187 -14.31 -19.96 0.20
C ASP A 187 -13.87 -21.15 -0.67
N THR A 188 -14.68 -21.52 -1.66
CA THR A 188 -14.39 -22.60 -2.61
C THR A 188 -13.17 -22.26 -3.46
N LEU A 189 -13.16 -21.09 -4.09
CA LEU A 189 -12.04 -20.64 -4.94
C LEU A 189 -10.75 -20.44 -4.13
N ALA A 190 -10.85 -19.89 -2.92
CA ALA A 190 -9.72 -19.75 -2.01
C ALA A 190 -9.13 -21.11 -1.62
N GLN A 191 -9.97 -22.11 -1.37
CA GLN A 191 -9.54 -23.47 -1.09
C GLN A 191 -8.94 -24.16 -2.32
N GLN A 192 -9.50 -23.96 -3.51
CA GLN A 192 -8.93 -24.47 -4.76
C GLN A 192 -7.53 -23.90 -5.03
N LEU A 193 -7.36 -22.58 -4.91
CA LEU A 193 -6.04 -21.94 -5.03
C LEU A 193 -5.05 -22.50 -4.00
N ARG A 194 -5.50 -22.70 -2.75
CA ARG A 194 -4.68 -23.29 -1.69
C ARG A 194 -4.23 -24.71 -2.02
N THR A 195 -5.14 -25.55 -2.49
CA THR A 195 -4.84 -26.95 -2.87
C THR A 195 -3.88 -26.99 -4.05
N THR A 196 -4.15 -26.21 -5.10
CA THR A 196 -3.30 -26.09 -6.30
C THR A 196 -1.88 -25.66 -5.93
N THR A 197 -1.77 -24.60 -5.12
CA THR A 197 -0.48 -24.10 -4.62
C THR A 197 0.28 -25.16 -3.85
N ARG A 198 -0.39 -25.91 -2.97
CA ARG A 198 0.26 -26.99 -2.19
C ARG A 198 0.74 -28.12 -3.08
N SER A 199 -0.10 -28.56 -4.01
CA SER A 199 0.24 -29.66 -4.93
C SER A 199 1.50 -29.34 -5.72
N ILE A 200 1.56 -28.12 -6.29
CA ILE A 200 2.62 -27.73 -7.22
C ILE A 200 3.89 -27.28 -6.51
N LEU A 201 3.79 -26.41 -5.50
CA LEU A 201 4.98 -25.75 -4.93
C LEU A 201 5.66 -26.55 -3.81
N THR A 202 5.00 -27.56 -3.21
CA THR A 202 5.59 -28.27 -2.07
C THR A 202 6.86 -29.02 -2.45
N SER A 203 6.89 -29.65 -3.62
CA SER A 203 8.08 -30.34 -4.13
C SER A 203 9.20 -29.37 -4.55
N LYS A 204 8.85 -28.14 -4.97
CA LYS A 204 9.80 -27.16 -5.50
C LYS A 204 10.48 -26.33 -4.41
N VAL A 205 9.74 -25.93 -3.38
CA VAL A 205 10.25 -25.00 -2.33
C VAL A 205 10.06 -25.49 -0.89
N GLY A 206 9.41 -26.64 -0.70
CA GLY A 206 9.19 -27.24 0.60
C GLY A 206 8.01 -26.64 1.39
N VAL A 207 7.48 -27.43 2.32
CA VAL A 207 6.26 -27.13 3.12
C VAL A 207 6.36 -25.80 3.86
N LYS A 208 7.53 -25.48 4.43
CA LYS A 208 7.75 -24.25 5.20
C LYS A 208 7.62 -22.99 4.32
N ALA A 209 8.14 -23.03 3.08
CA ALA A 209 8.02 -21.91 2.15
C ALA A 209 6.60 -21.76 1.64
N VAL A 210 5.94 -22.87 1.26
CA VAL A 210 4.52 -22.86 0.86
C VAL A 210 3.63 -22.31 1.97
N GLY A 211 3.88 -22.66 3.23
CA GLY A 211 3.17 -22.10 4.38
C GLY A 211 3.31 -20.58 4.53
N ARG A 212 4.40 -19.97 4.03
CA ARG A 212 4.56 -18.50 3.98
C ARG A 212 3.80 -17.86 2.82
N LEU A 213 3.58 -18.60 1.74
CA LEU A 213 2.82 -18.15 0.58
C LEU A 213 1.31 -18.28 0.77
N LEU A 214 0.86 -19.15 1.68
CA LEU A 214 -0.56 -19.32 1.97
C LEU A 214 -1.03 -18.44 3.13
N VAL A 215 -2.27 -17.96 3.03
CA VAL A 215 -2.95 -17.23 4.10
C VAL A 215 -4.00 -18.13 4.75
N ASN A 216 -3.86 -18.41 6.05
CA ASN A 216 -4.77 -19.33 6.75
C ASN A 216 -6.20 -18.79 6.88
N SER A 217 -6.34 -17.47 6.99
CA SER A 217 -7.64 -16.79 7.07
C SER A 217 -7.58 -15.60 6.14
N PRO A 218 -7.75 -15.79 4.82
CA PRO A 218 -7.66 -14.69 3.87
C PRO A 218 -8.73 -13.63 4.15
N VAL A 219 -8.43 -12.39 3.79
CA VAL A 219 -9.40 -11.30 3.78
C VAL A 219 -10.10 -11.31 2.43
N VAL A 220 -11.43 -11.22 2.40
CA VAL A 220 -12.17 -11.07 1.14
C VAL A 220 -11.73 -9.75 0.49
N PRO A 221 -11.22 -9.74 -0.76
CA PRO A 221 -10.93 -8.52 -1.49
C PRO A 221 -12.08 -7.51 -1.45
N THR A 222 -11.79 -6.22 -1.49
CA THR A 222 -12.81 -5.16 -1.42
C THR A 222 -12.77 -4.30 -2.66
N TYR A 223 -13.94 -3.91 -3.16
CA TYR A 223 -14.06 -3.00 -4.27
C TYR A 223 -14.19 -1.56 -3.77
N TYR A 224 -13.43 -0.65 -4.36
CA TYR A 224 -13.61 0.77 -4.19
C TYR A 224 -13.15 1.51 -5.45
N SER A 225 -13.72 2.69 -5.68
CA SER A 225 -13.38 3.50 -6.86
C SER A 225 -12.67 4.80 -6.49
N LEU A 226 -11.79 5.26 -7.39
CA LEU A 226 -11.26 6.62 -7.39
C LEU A 226 -12.02 7.46 -8.42
N ILE A 227 -12.33 8.71 -8.10
CA ILE A 227 -13.02 9.60 -9.03
C ILE A 227 -12.03 10.16 -10.04
N LYS A 228 -12.35 10.06 -11.34
CA LYS A 228 -11.59 10.65 -12.44
C LYS A 228 -11.96 12.11 -12.60
N THR A 229 -11.55 12.95 -11.65
CA THR A 229 -11.88 14.39 -11.62
C THR A 229 -11.46 15.15 -12.90
N HIS A 230 -10.42 14.67 -13.59
CA HIS A 230 -9.95 15.20 -14.86
C HIS A 230 -10.84 14.88 -16.07
N LYS A 231 -11.88 14.06 -15.89
CA LYS A 231 -12.88 13.73 -16.92
C LYS A 231 -14.23 14.40 -16.66
N ILE A 232 -14.33 15.21 -15.60
CA ILE A 232 -15.51 16.04 -15.36
C ILE A 232 -15.34 17.33 -16.17
N GLY A 233 -16.36 17.73 -16.93
CA GLY A 233 -16.33 18.96 -17.73
C GLY A 233 -16.11 20.21 -16.88
N SER A 234 -15.46 21.22 -17.45
CA SER A 234 -15.17 22.50 -16.75
C SER A 234 -16.44 23.24 -16.35
N ASP A 235 -17.51 23.09 -17.13
CA ASP A 235 -18.74 23.87 -17.01
C ASP A 235 -19.78 23.17 -16.12
N VAL A 236 -19.44 22.01 -15.57
CA VAL A 236 -20.32 21.21 -14.72
C VAL A 236 -20.34 21.79 -13.32
N ASP A 237 -21.51 22.18 -12.84
CA ASP A 237 -21.71 22.53 -11.43
C ASP A 237 -21.58 21.28 -10.55
N MET A 238 -20.52 21.26 -9.75
CA MET A 238 -20.20 20.13 -8.87
C MET A 238 -21.25 19.91 -7.78
N ASN A 239 -22.10 20.89 -7.47
CA ASN A 239 -23.17 20.73 -6.48
C ASN A 239 -24.37 19.95 -7.05
N THR A 240 -24.60 20.03 -8.36
CA THR A 240 -25.78 19.47 -9.05
C THR A 240 -25.42 18.40 -10.07
N ILE A 241 -24.14 18.02 -10.17
CA ILE A 241 -23.61 16.98 -11.06
C ILE A 241 -24.36 15.65 -10.94
N SER A 242 -24.71 15.07 -12.09
CA SER A 242 -25.32 13.75 -12.17
C SER A 242 -24.29 12.64 -11.99
N VAL A 243 -24.72 11.51 -11.44
CA VAL A 243 -23.89 10.29 -11.33
C VAL A 243 -23.40 9.80 -12.70
N ASN A 244 -24.16 10.04 -13.78
CA ASN A 244 -23.80 9.60 -15.13
C ASN A 244 -22.56 10.32 -15.70
N ASP A 245 -22.31 11.54 -15.23
CA ASP A 245 -21.20 12.39 -15.68
C ASP A 245 -19.90 12.08 -14.94
N ILE A 246 -19.98 11.31 -13.85
CA ILE A 246 -18.82 10.96 -13.03
C ILE A 246 -18.21 9.65 -13.51
N LYS A 247 -17.01 9.74 -14.08
CA LYS A 247 -16.21 8.56 -14.40
C LYS A 247 -15.36 8.14 -13.21
N THR A 248 -15.17 6.82 -13.07
CA THR A 248 -14.41 6.24 -11.96
C THR A 248 -13.28 5.33 -12.44
N TRP A 249 -12.32 5.09 -11.55
CA TRP A 249 -11.25 4.10 -11.69
C TRP A 249 -11.48 2.98 -10.68
N PRO A 250 -11.91 1.77 -11.10
CA PRO A 250 -12.27 0.69 -10.19
C PRO A 250 -11.03 0.03 -9.60
N ILE A 251 -11.06 -0.30 -8.30
CA ILE A 251 -9.97 -1.03 -7.63
C ILE A 251 -10.56 -2.17 -6.80
N ILE A 252 -10.17 -3.40 -7.15
CA ILE A 252 -10.39 -4.59 -6.34
C ILE A 252 -9.12 -4.84 -5.51
N SER A 253 -9.11 -4.42 -4.25
CA SER A 253 -7.93 -4.58 -3.39
C SER A 253 -7.81 -6.01 -2.89
N SER A 254 -6.88 -6.76 -3.48
CA SER A 254 -6.53 -8.13 -3.09
C SER A 254 -5.59 -8.22 -1.87
N CYS A 255 -5.25 -7.10 -1.23
CA CYS A 255 -4.34 -7.08 -0.08
C CYS A 255 -4.81 -8.00 1.06
N GLY A 256 -3.99 -8.96 1.46
CA GLY A 256 -4.32 -9.95 2.48
C GLY A 256 -5.32 -11.02 2.04
N GLY A 257 -5.74 -11.01 0.77
CA GLY A 257 -6.58 -12.02 0.15
C GLY A 257 -5.83 -13.30 -0.22
N PRO A 258 -6.54 -14.29 -0.75
CA PRO A 258 -5.98 -15.61 -1.07
C PRO A 258 -4.93 -15.55 -2.19
N SER A 259 -5.12 -14.66 -3.17
CA SER A 259 -4.25 -14.51 -4.34
C SER A 259 -3.05 -13.57 -4.13
N ASP A 260 -3.02 -12.73 -3.09
CA ASP A 260 -1.99 -11.69 -2.87
C ASP A 260 -0.55 -12.23 -2.94
N ARG A 261 -0.29 -13.28 -2.15
CA ARG A 261 1.06 -13.83 -1.97
C ARG A 261 1.51 -14.71 -3.14
N ILE A 262 0.57 -15.41 -3.78
CA ILE A 262 0.85 -16.23 -4.97
C ILE A 262 1.11 -15.33 -6.17
N SER A 263 0.30 -14.28 -6.32
CA SER A 263 0.50 -13.22 -7.31
C SER A 263 1.87 -12.56 -7.18
N TRP A 264 2.33 -12.28 -5.95
CA TRP A 264 3.71 -11.81 -5.71
C TRP A 264 4.78 -12.79 -6.22
N LEU A 265 4.61 -14.09 -5.94
CA LEU A 265 5.56 -15.11 -6.39
C LEU A 265 5.62 -15.15 -7.92
N LEU A 266 4.46 -15.23 -8.58
CA LEU A 266 4.37 -15.29 -10.04
C LEU A 266 5.02 -14.06 -10.69
N VAL A 267 4.79 -12.86 -10.15
CA VAL A 267 5.48 -11.64 -10.62
C VAL A 267 7.00 -11.77 -10.45
N LYS A 268 7.49 -12.29 -9.32
CA LYS A 268 8.93 -12.47 -9.11
C LYS A 268 9.57 -13.46 -10.08
N LEU A 269 8.85 -14.50 -10.48
CA LEU A 269 9.34 -15.49 -11.43
C LEU A 269 9.27 -15.01 -12.88
N LEU A 270 8.21 -14.29 -13.24
CA LEU A 270 7.87 -14.01 -14.64
C LEU A 270 8.19 -12.56 -15.08
N SER A 271 8.36 -11.60 -14.17
CA SER A 271 8.73 -10.22 -14.55
C SER A 271 10.07 -10.07 -15.29
N PRO A 272 11.08 -10.95 -15.14
CA PRO A 272 12.27 -10.90 -16.00
C PRO A 272 11.96 -11.00 -17.49
N LEU A 273 10.83 -11.63 -17.86
CA LEU A 273 10.39 -11.73 -19.26
C LEU A 273 10.07 -10.37 -19.89
N LEU A 274 9.79 -9.34 -19.08
CA LEU A 274 9.55 -7.99 -19.57
C LEU A 274 10.75 -7.39 -20.32
N ASN A 275 11.96 -7.91 -20.10
CA ASN A 275 13.15 -7.49 -20.87
C ASN A 275 13.07 -7.88 -22.35
N TYR A 276 12.21 -8.85 -22.71
CA TYR A 276 11.99 -9.30 -24.08
C TYR A 276 10.73 -8.68 -24.71
N VAL A 277 10.00 -7.85 -23.97
CA VAL A 277 8.89 -7.06 -24.49
C VAL A 277 9.47 -5.79 -25.10
N GLY A 278 9.75 -5.82 -26.40
CA GLY A 278 10.50 -4.77 -27.09
C GLY A 278 9.88 -3.38 -26.93
N ALA A 279 8.55 -3.26 -27.01
CA ALA A 279 7.88 -1.97 -26.87
C ALA A 279 7.93 -1.40 -25.44
N HIS A 280 8.14 -2.24 -24.42
CA HIS A 280 7.94 -1.84 -23.03
C HIS A 280 9.04 -0.91 -22.49
N ILE A 281 8.61 0.15 -21.80
CA ILE A 281 9.46 1.06 -21.03
C ILE A 281 8.95 1.15 -19.59
N VAL A 282 9.85 1.40 -18.62
CA VAL A 282 9.49 1.44 -17.19
C VAL A 282 9.48 2.84 -16.57
N ASN A 283 9.92 3.87 -17.30
CA ASN A 283 9.92 5.26 -16.85
C ASN A 283 10.14 6.26 -17.99
N VAL A 284 10.00 7.55 -17.65
CA VAL A 284 10.17 8.67 -18.60
C VAL A 284 11.62 8.81 -19.06
N GLU A 285 12.60 8.44 -18.25
CA GLU A 285 14.01 8.54 -18.63
C GLU A 285 14.37 7.54 -19.75
N GLN A 286 13.88 6.31 -19.67
CA GLN A 286 14.04 5.33 -20.75
C GLN A 286 13.34 5.79 -22.03
N PHE A 287 12.16 6.41 -21.90
CA PHE A 287 11.43 6.99 -23.02
C PHE A 287 12.24 8.09 -23.71
N ILE A 288 12.67 9.12 -22.97
CA ILE A 288 13.45 10.24 -23.50
C ILE A 288 14.71 9.70 -24.19
N GLY A 289 15.48 8.85 -23.51
CA GLY A 289 16.68 8.27 -24.10
C GLY A 289 16.40 7.43 -25.35
N ALA A 290 15.25 6.74 -25.44
CA ALA A 290 14.86 6.00 -26.64
C ALA A 290 14.52 6.94 -27.81
N VAL A 291 13.79 8.03 -27.56
CA VAL A 291 13.44 9.04 -28.57
C VAL A 291 14.71 9.77 -29.05
N GLU A 292 15.62 10.11 -28.14
CA GLU A 292 16.91 10.74 -28.46
C GLU A 292 17.77 9.87 -29.38
N ARG A 293 17.86 8.56 -29.11
CA ARG A 293 18.61 7.60 -29.95
C ARG A 293 17.94 7.28 -31.29
N CYS A 294 16.64 7.52 -31.43
CA CYS A 294 15.92 7.25 -32.66
C CYS A 294 16.37 8.20 -33.78
N GLN A 295 16.92 7.66 -34.86
CA GLN A 295 17.19 8.45 -36.06
C GLN A 295 15.89 8.66 -36.82
N MET A 296 15.58 9.92 -37.17
CA MET A 296 14.30 10.27 -37.78
C MET A 296 14.50 11.30 -38.91
N PRO A 297 13.73 11.21 -40.00
CA PRO A 297 13.70 12.21 -41.07
C PRO A 297 13.27 13.59 -40.57
N ASN A 298 13.47 14.63 -41.39
CA ASN A 298 13.07 16.00 -41.05
C ASN A 298 11.55 16.15 -40.91
N SER A 299 10.77 15.39 -41.66
CA SER A 299 9.31 15.37 -41.62
C SER A 299 8.84 14.04 -41.07
N VAL A 300 8.18 14.07 -39.90
CA VAL A 300 7.57 12.91 -39.25
C VAL A 300 6.25 13.34 -38.60
N SER A 301 5.38 12.37 -38.34
CA SER A 301 4.17 12.53 -37.53
C SER A 301 4.30 11.70 -36.26
N TYR A 302 3.68 12.14 -35.18
CA TYR A 302 3.72 11.42 -33.90
C TYR A 302 2.43 11.62 -33.13
N VAL A 303 2.04 10.57 -32.43
CA VAL A 303 0.78 10.46 -31.69
C VAL A 303 1.00 9.64 -30.42
N SER A 304 0.06 9.79 -29.48
CA SER A 304 -0.05 8.90 -28.34
C SER A 304 -1.25 8.00 -28.55
N PHE A 305 -1.09 6.68 -28.42
CA PHE A 305 -2.23 5.77 -28.34
C PHE A 305 -2.53 5.42 -26.88
N ASP A 306 -3.81 5.34 -26.50
CA ASP A 306 -4.25 4.97 -25.14
C ASP A 306 -5.19 3.76 -25.21
N ALA A 307 -4.82 2.67 -24.55
CA ALA A 307 -5.62 1.45 -24.49
C ALA A 307 -6.84 1.64 -23.57
N VAL A 308 -8.04 1.63 -24.16
CA VAL A 308 -9.29 1.93 -23.46
C VAL A 308 -9.63 0.83 -22.45
N SER A 309 -9.69 1.21 -21.17
CA SER A 309 -10.10 0.33 -20.06
C SER A 309 -9.35 -1.01 -20.05
N LEU A 310 -8.04 -0.97 -20.36
CA LEU A 310 -7.19 -2.14 -20.59
C LEU A 310 -7.50 -3.31 -19.65
N TYR A 311 -7.40 -3.09 -18.34
CA TYR A 311 -7.54 -4.16 -17.35
C TYR A 311 -8.89 -4.88 -17.37
N THR A 312 -10.01 -4.22 -17.65
CA THR A 312 -11.33 -4.90 -17.71
C THR A 312 -11.56 -5.63 -19.04
N ASN A 313 -10.75 -5.36 -20.05
CA ASN A 313 -10.88 -5.90 -21.40
C ASN A 313 -9.88 -7.02 -21.73
N VAL A 314 -8.82 -7.20 -20.93
CA VAL A 314 -7.87 -8.31 -21.12
C VAL A 314 -8.55 -9.66 -20.93
N ASP A 315 -8.33 -10.58 -21.89
CA ASP A 315 -8.72 -11.97 -21.74
C ASP A 315 -7.70 -12.75 -20.89
N ASN A 316 -8.18 -13.37 -19.81
CA ASN A 316 -7.33 -14.00 -18.80
C ASN A 316 -6.60 -15.24 -19.35
N GLU A 317 -7.24 -16.02 -20.22
CA GLU A 317 -6.65 -17.22 -20.80
C GLU A 317 -5.63 -16.85 -21.88
N CYS A 318 -5.96 -15.92 -22.76
CA CYS A 318 -5.06 -15.44 -23.81
C CYS A 318 -3.83 -14.74 -23.19
N ALA A 319 -4.00 -13.95 -22.12
CA ALA A 319 -2.87 -13.36 -21.39
C ALA A 319 -2.00 -14.41 -20.70
N THR A 320 -2.61 -15.46 -20.13
CA THR A 320 -1.90 -16.61 -19.56
C THR A 320 -1.09 -17.35 -20.64
N ARG A 321 -1.69 -17.60 -21.79
CA ARG A 321 -1.00 -18.22 -22.94
C ARG A 321 0.16 -17.35 -23.43
N ALA A 322 -0.07 -16.04 -23.63
CA ALA A 322 0.95 -15.12 -24.11
C ALA A 322 2.21 -15.09 -23.23
N ILE A 323 2.06 -15.10 -21.89
CA ILE A 323 3.23 -15.12 -21.01
C ILE A 323 3.93 -16.47 -20.95
N LEU A 324 3.21 -17.58 -21.15
CA LEU A 324 3.81 -18.92 -21.23
C LEU A 324 4.55 -19.14 -22.55
N ASP A 325 4.05 -18.58 -23.65
CA ASP A 325 4.72 -18.60 -24.95
C ASP A 325 6.02 -17.78 -24.90
N LEU A 326 5.96 -16.56 -24.34
CA LEU A 326 7.16 -15.73 -24.12
C LEU A 326 8.17 -16.41 -23.19
N LEU A 327 7.70 -17.13 -22.16
CA LEU A 327 8.57 -17.93 -21.31
C LEU A 327 9.23 -19.08 -22.08
N GLN A 328 8.51 -19.75 -22.98
CA GLN A 328 9.07 -20.83 -23.79
C GLN A 328 10.19 -20.33 -24.71
N GLU A 329 10.03 -19.15 -25.30
CA GLU A 329 11.05 -18.50 -26.14
C GLU A 329 12.33 -18.16 -25.34
N HIS A 330 12.19 -17.80 -24.06
CA HIS A 330 13.28 -17.28 -23.23
C HIS A 330 13.55 -18.10 -21.95
N GLN A 331 13.21 -19.40 -21.97
CA GLN A 331 13.31 -20.27 -20.78
C GLN A 331 14.73 -20.43 -20.23
N ALA A 332 15.75 -20.26 -21.08
CA ALA A 332 17.15 -20.35 -20.68
C ALA A 332 17.58 -19.20 -19.77
N ASP A 333 16.94 -18.04 -19.92
CA ASP A 333 17.32 -16.81 -19.21
C ASP A 333 16.48 -16.56 -17.96
N VAL A 334 15.39 -17.31 -17.78
CA VAL A 334 14.41 -17.10 -16.71
C VAL A 334 14.28 -18.34 -15.83
N ASN A 335 14.53 -18.18 -14.52
CA ASN A 335 14.36 -19.25 -13.55
C ASN A 335 12.96 -19.21 -12.91
N VAL A 336 12.13 -20.18 -13.26
CA VAL A 336 10.78 -20.38 -12.72
C VAL A 336 10.70 -21.50 -11.65
N LEU A 337 11.78 -21.73 -10.90
CA LEU A 337 11.89 -22.78 -9.86
C LEU A 337 11.69 -24.20 -10.40
N GLY A 338 12.02 -24.44 -11.67
CA GLY A 338 11.81 -25.72 -12.32
C GLY A 338 10.33 -26.12 -12.44
N LEU A 339 9.42 -25.13 -12.42
CA LEU A 339 8.00 -25.37 -12.72
C LEU A 339 7.82 -25.69 -14.20
N ALA A 340 7.08 -26.76 -14.49
CA ALA A 340 6.67 -27.10 -15.84
C ALA A 340 5.62 -26.10 -16.36
N ARG A 341 5.48 -25.99 -17.69
CA ARG A 341 4.51 -25.09 -18.35
C ARG A 341 3.09 -25.28 -17.80
N ASN A 342 2.61 -26.53 -17.71
CA ASN A 342 1.29 -26.87 -17.16
C ASN A 342 1.15 -26.51 -15.66
N GLU A 343 2.22 -26.65 -14.86
CA GLU A 343 2.21 -26.24 -13.46
C GLU A 343 2.05 -24.72 -13.31
N LEU A 344 2.75 -23.94 -14.15
CA LEU A 344 2.62 -22.49 -14.19
C LEU A 344 1.25 -22.04 -14.67
N GLU A 345 0.72 -22.66 -15.72
CA GLU A 345 -0.61 -22.39 -16.25
C GLU A 345 -1.69 -22.60 -15.18
N GLN A 346 -1.66 -23.74 -14.49
CA GLN A 346 -2.60 -24.00 -13.39
C GLN A 346 -2.48 -22.98 -12.26
N LEU A 347 -1.28 -22.56 -11.87
CA LEU A 347 -1.09 -21.52 -10.86
C LEU A 347 -1.61 -20.16 -11.31
N LEU A 348 -1.36 -19.77 -12.57
CA LEU A 348 -1.83 -18.51 -13.16
C LEU A 348 -3.36 -18.48 -13.19
N LEU A 349 -3.99 -19.49 -13.78
CA LEU A 349 -5.45 -19.58 -13.89
C LEU A 349 -6.13 -19.65 -12.52
N ALA A 350 -5.63 -20.48 -11.59
CA ALA A 350 -6.19 -20.54 -10.24
C ALA A 350 -6.04 -19.21 -9.47
N THR A 351 -4.96 -18.47 -9.72
CA THR A 351 -4.74 -17.15 -9.10
C THR A 351 -5.71 -16.12 -9.66
N LEU A 352 -5.93 -16.12 -10.99
CA LEU A 352 -6.84 -15.20 -11.69
C LEU A 352 -8.31 -15.50 -11.38
N ALA A 353 -8.69 -16.78 -11.28
CA ALA A 353 -10.03 -17.20 -10.91
C ALA A 353 -10.39 -16.84 -9.47
N CYS A 354 -9.42 -16.70 -8.58
CA CYS A 354 -9.64 -16.33 -7.18
C CYS A 354 -9.82 -14.80 -7.01
N ASN A 355 -10.90 -14.29 -7.61
CA ASN A 355 -11.17 -12.85 -7.77
C ASN A 355 -12.50 -12.39 -7.15
N VAL A 356 -13.14 -13.20 -6.31
CA VAL A 356 -14.35 -12.77 -5.57
C VAL A 356 -14.00 -11.62 -4.63
N PHE A 357 -14.83 -10.57 -4.64
CA PHE A 357 -14.68 -9.37 -3.83
C PHE A 357 -15.99 -8.95 -3.19
N ARG A 358 -15.93 -7.99 -2.26
CA ARG A 358 -17.07 -7.47 -1.53
C ARG A 358 -17.28 -5.98 -1.79
N PHE A 359 -18.54 -5.57 -1.91
CA PHE A 359 -18.99 -4.19 -1.92
C PHE A 359 -20.39 -4.09 -1.30
N ASP A 360 -20.62 -3.12 -0.40
CA ASP A 360 -21.92 -2.88 0.24
C ASP A 360 -22.56 -4.18 0.80
N ASN A 361 -21.74 -4.98 1.50
CA ASN A 361 -22.07 -6.30 2.07
C ASN A 361 -22.49 -7.39 1.08
N LYS A 362 -22.42 -7.13 -0.22
CA LYS A 362 -22.65 -8.12 -1.28
C LYS A 362 -21.34 -8.64 -1.85
N PHE A 363 -21.36 -9.89 -2.32
CA PHE A 363 -20.22 -10.54 -2.96
C PHE A 363 -20.38 -10.48 -4.47
N TYR A 364 -19.29 -10.19 -5.16
CA TYR A 364 -19.23 -10.14 -6.62
C TYR A 364 -17.98 -10.86 -7.09
N MET A 365 -17.96 -11.26 -8.36
CA MET A 365 -16.75 -11.71 -9.03
C MET A 365 -16.60 -11.04 -10.40
N GLN A 366 -15.36 -10.96 -10.85
CA GLN A 366 -15.04 -10.38 -12.15
C GLN A 366 -14.97 -11.51 -13.18
N ARG A 367 -15.85 -11.48 -14.18
CA ARG A 367 -15.92 -12.51 -15.24
C ARG A 367 -14.85 -12.31 -16.31
N ARG A 368 -14.59 -11.05 -16.67
CA ARG A 368 -13.63 -10.65 -17.70
C ARG A 368 -12.66 -9.62 -17.17
N GLY A 369 -11.41 -9.71 -17.61
CA GLY A 369 -10.37 -8.78 -17.21
C GLY A 369 -9.56 -9.21 -16.00
N LEU A 370 -8.53 -8.41 -15.77
CA LEU A 370 -7.59 -8.49 -14.68
C LEU A 370 -8.01 -7.52 -13.57
N ALA A 371 -8.16 -8.04 -12.36
CA ALA A 371 -8.42 -7.20 -11.19
C ALA A 371 -7.24 -6.23 -10.96
N MET A 372 -7.47 -4.92 -11.08
CA MET A 372 -6.39 -3.90 -11.02
C MET A 372 -5.57 -3.91 -9.71
N GLY A 373 -6.14 -4.37 -8.59
CA GLY A 373 -5.42 -4.50 -7.33
C GLY A 373 -4.68 -5.84 -7.14
N LEU A 374 -4.66 -6.70 -8.16
CA LEU A 374 -3.87 -7.93 -8.20
C LEU A 374 -2.44 -7.61 -8.70
N ARG A 375 -1.41 -8.05 -7.99
CA ARG A 375 0.00 -7.72 -8.32
C ARG A 375 0.43 -8.21 -9.71
N LEU A 376 -0.17 -9.29 -10.16
CA LEU A 376 0.09 -9.95 -11.44
C LEU A 376 -0.54 -9.21 -12.62
N ALA A 377 -1.56 -8.38 -12.38
CA ALA A 377 -2.31 -7.74 -13.45
C ALA A 377 -1.44 -6.88 -14.39
N PRO A 378 -0.54 -6.00 -13.90
CA PRO A 378 0.30 -5.20 -14.81
C PRO A 378 1.22 -6.05 -15.69
N LEU A 379 1.81 -7.12 -15.13
CA LEU A 379 2.69 -8.02 -15.89
C LEU A 379 1.93 -8.69 -17.04
N LEU A 380 0.76 -9.25 -16.76
CA LEU A 380 -0.07 -9.89 -17.78
C LEU A 380 -0.58 -8.89 -18.81
N ALA A 381 -1.00 -7.70 -18.39
CA ALA A 381 -1.45 -6.65 -19.31
C ALA A 381 -0.33 -6.21 -20.26
N ILE A 382 0.92 -6.07 -19.77
CA ILE A 382 2.06 -5.71 -20.60
C ILE A 382 2.32 -6.76 -21.68
N VAL A 383 2.39 -8.04 -21.29
CA VAL A 383 2.65 -9.14 -22.21
C VAL A 383 1.48 -9.39 -23.17
N TYR A 384 0.24 -9.19 -22.70
CA TYR A 384 -0.95 -9.31 -23.55
C TYR A 384 -0.95 -8.29 -24.69
N LEU A 385 -0.64 -7.03 -24.38
CA LEU A 385 -0.51 -6.00 -25.40
C LEU A 385 0.68 -6.25 -26.32
N ASP A 386 1.82 -6.79 -25.84
CA ASP A 386 2.95 -7.14 -26.71
C ASP A 386 2.54 -8.10 -27.85
N ARG A 387 1.69 -9.09 -27.53
CA ARG A 387 1.16 -10.01 -28.52
C ARG A 387 0.31 -9.31 -29.58
N ILE A 388 -0.54 -8.36 -29.18
CA ILE A 388 -1.34 -7.55 -30.10
C ILE A 388 -0.42 -6.68 -30.97
N GLU A 389 0.51 -5.98 -30.33
CA GLU A 389 1.45 -5.05 -30.96
C GLU A 389 2.27 -5.73 -32.05
N ARG A 390 2.87 -6.90 -31.77
CA ARG A 390 3.69 -7.64 -32.74
C ARG A 390 2.96 -7.97 -34.06
N MET A 391 1.63 -8.03 -34.05
CA MET A 391 0.81 -8.28 -35.23
C MET A 391 0.35 -7.00 -35.95
N SER A 392 0.51 -5.84 -35.32
CA SER A 392 -0.06 -4.57 -35.80
C SER A 392 0.95 -3.58 -36.36
N LEU A 393 2.24 -3.68 -35.97
CA LEU A 393 3.27 -2.72 -36.38
C LEU A 393 3.59 -2.87 -37.89
N THR A 394 3.75 -1.74 -38.57
CA THR A 394 4.06 -1.68 -40.02
C THR A 394 5.48 -1.18 -40.26
N SER A 395 6.02 -1.36 -41.47
CA SER A 395 7.36 -0.88 -41.85
C SER A 395 7.47 0.65 -41.94
N GLU A 396 6.35 1.36 -42.01
CA GLU A 396 6.29 2.84 -42.07
C GLU A 396 6.43 3.51 -40.69
N LEU A 397 6.40 2.70 -39.62
CA LEU A 397 6.55 3.11 -38.24
C LEU A 397 8.04 3.28 -37.90
N ILE A 398 8.40 4.47 -37.44
CA ILE A 398 9.79 4.86 -37.13
C ILE A 398 10.12 4.55 -35.67
N PHE A 399 9.16 4.77 -34.77
CA PHE A 399 9.34 4.60 -33.34
C PHE A 399 8.05 4.10 -32.68
N TYR A 400 8.19 3.21 -31.70
CA TYR A 400 7.08 2.71 -30.91
C TYR A 400 7.56 2.28 -29.53
N ARG A 401 7.06 2.93 -28.48
CA ARG A 401 7.30 2.54 -27.08
C ARG A 401 6.04 2.70 -26.26
N ARG A 402 5.86 1.82 -25.27
CA ARG A 402 4.67 1.76 -24.43
C ARG A 402 5.01 1.66 -22.95
N TYR A 403 4.35 2.50 -22.15
CA TYR A 403 4.28 2.37 -20.71
C TYR A 403 2.90 1.84 -20.32
N ILE A 404 2.80 0.53 -20.09
CA ILE A 404 1.55 -0.18 -19.76
C ILE A 404 0.45 0.05 -20.81
N ASP A 405 -0.42 1.04 -20.67
CA ASP A 405 -1.54 1.39 -21.55
C ASP A 405 -1.24 2.58 -22.47
N ASP A 406 -0.30 3.44 -22.08
CA ASP A 406 0.11 4.63 -22.83
C ASP A 406 1.21 4.28 -23.87
N VAL A 407 0.95 4.50 -25.15
CA VAL A 407 1.88 4.27 -26.28
C VAL A 407 2.31 5.60 -26.88
N PHE A 408 3.60 5.77 -27.16
CA PHE A 408 4.11 6.85 -28.01
C PHE A 408 4.62 6.27 -29.33
N ALA A 409 4.10 6.79 -30.44
CA ALA A 409 4.42 6.32 -31.78
C ALA A 409 4.87 7.47 -32.68
N ILE A 410 5.87 7.21 -33.53
CA ILE A 410 6.32 8.11 -34.60
C ILE A 410 6.22 7.36 -35.92
N GLY A 411 5.54 7.93 -36.90
CA GLY A 411 5.40 7.39 -38.24
C GLY A 411 5.91 8.38 -39.29
N SER A 412 6.16 7.86 -40.49
CA SER A 412 6.61 8.68 -41.63
C SER A 412 5.53 9.68 -42.08
N THR A 413 4.26 9.31 -41.93
CA THR A 413 3.09 10.13 -42.29
C THR A 413 1.96 9.94 -41.27
N PRO A 414 0.95 10.84 -41.23
CA PRO A 414 -0.25 10.61 -40.43
C PRO A 414 -1.01 9.35 -40.86
N VAL A 415 -1.02 9.05 -42.17
CA VAL A 415 -1.69 7.86 -42.74
C VAL A 415 -1.07 6.57 -42.20
N ALA A 416 0.27 6.51 -42.09
CA ALA A 416 0.96 5.37 -41.52
C ALA A 416 0.54 5.10 -40.07
N LEU A 417 0.41 6.17 -39.25
CA LEU A 417 -0.04 6.05 -37.87
C LEU A 417 -1.51 5.62 -37.78
N GLN A 418 -2.36 6.11 -38.69
CA GLN A 418 -3.75 5.67 -38.77
C GLN A 418 -3.87 4.20 -39.15
N HIS A 419 -3.03 3.70 -40.07
CA HIS A 419 -2.96 2.28 -40.40
C HIS A 419 -2.57 1.43 -39.19
N VAL A 420 -1.55 1.84 -38.43
CA VAL A 420 -1.15 1.16 -37.18
C VAL A 420 -2.29 1.15 -36.18
N LEU A 421 -2.99 2.27 -35.98
CA LEU A 421 -4.15 2.34 -35.09
C LEU A 421 -5.28 1.40 -35.52
N ASN A 422 -5.60 1.37 -36.82
CA ASN A 422 -6.62 0.47 -37.36
C ASN A 422 -6.23 -1.00 -37.17
N ASN A 423 -4.97 -1.35 -37.40
CA ASN A 423 -4.45 -2.69 -37.20
C ASN A 423 -4.50 -3.10 -35.72
N LEU A 424 -4.15 -2.21 -34.79
CA LEU A 424 -4.25 -2.46 -33.34
C LEU A 424 -5.69 -2.77 -32.95
N ASN A 425 -6.64 -1.95 -33.44
CA ASN A 425 -8.07 -2.09 -33.14
C ASN A 425 -8.76 -3.28 -33.82
N SER A 426 -8.09 -3.94 -34.78
CA SER A 426 -8.60 -5.13 -35.45
C SER A 426 -8.12 -6.45 -34.85
N GLN A 427 -7.09 -6.46 -33.99
CA GLN A 427 -6.50 -7.71 -33.49
C GLN A 427 -7.34 -8.38 -32.39
N ASP A 428 -8.07 -7.60 -31.60
CA ASP A 428 -8.82 -8.10 -30.45
C ASP A 428 -10.18 -7.38 -30.35
N PRO A 429 -11.29 -8.11 -30.17
CA PRO A 429 -12.62 -7.52 -30.14
C PRO A 429 -12.90 -6.64 -28.91
N ASN A 430 -12.12 -6.77 -27.83
CA ASN A 430 -12.31 -6.05 -26.57
C ASN A 430 -11.24 -4.98 -26.31
N ILE A 431 -10.05 -5.09 -26.91
CA ILE A 431 -9.01 -4.07 -26.80
C ILE A 431 -9.19 -3.06 -27.93
N GLN A 432 -9.32 -1.80 -27.52
CA GLN A 432 -9.40 -0.66 -28.43
C GLN A 432 -8.43 0.42 -27.96
N PHE A 433 -7.88 1.14 -28.91
CA PHE A 433 -6.96 2.25 -28.73
C PHE A 433 -7.60 3.53 -29.21
N THR A 434 -7.44 4.58 -28.42
CA THR A 434 -7.73 5.96 -28.82
C THR A 434 -6.44 6.67 -29.19
N VAL A 435 -6.55 7.81 -29.89
CA VAL A 435 -5.41 8.61 -30.32
C VAL A 435 -5.47 10.00 -29.70
N GLU A 436 -4.35 10.45 -29.16
CA GLU A 436 -4.10 11.84 -28.78
C GLU A 436 -3.04 12.43 -29.72
N GLU A 437 -3.36 13.57 -30.33
CA GLU A 437 -2.48 14.29 -31.25
C GLU A 437 -1.77 15.46 -30.53
N PRO A 438 -0.64 15.95 -31.09
CA PRO A 438 0.05 17.11 -30.54
C PRO A 438 -0.86 18.34 -30.44
N ASP A 439 -0.64 19.16 -29.41
CA ASP A 439 -1.36 20.43 -29.24
C ASP A 439 -1.00 21.47 -30.33
N ALA A 440 -1.67 22.63 -30.33
CA ALA A 440 -1.43 23.68 -31.33
C ALA A 440 0.03 24.18 -31.38
N ASN A 441 0.82 23.97 -30.31
CA ASN A 441 2.24 24.31 -30.27
C ASN A 441 3.14 23.14 -30.72
N GLY A 442 2.54 22.03 -31.13
CA GLY A 442 3.20 20.78 -31.48
C GLY A 442 3.74 20.02 -30.27
N PHE A 443 3.20 20.21 -29.06
CA PHE A 443 3.60 19.40 -27.91
C PHE A 443 2.61 18.26 -27.66
N LEU A 444 3.12 17.05 -27.48
CA LEU A 444 2.35 15.88 -27.09
C LEU A 444 2.76 15.43 -25.68
N PRO A 445 1.84 15.41 -24.71
CA PRO A 445 2.09 14.82 -23.41
C PRO A 445 2.36 13.30 -23.49
N PHE A 446 3.39 12.83 -22.79
CA PHE A 446 3.63 11.41 -22.57
C PHE A 446 4.34 11.21 -21.22
N LEU A 447 3.75 10.41 -20.33
CA LEU A 447 4.18 10.27 -18.94
C LEU A 447 4.31 11.63 -18.22
N ASN A 448 5.51 11.93 -17.71
CA ASN A 448 5.85 13.18 -17.02
C ASN A 448 6.57 14.19 -17.93
N ALA A 449 6.53 13.98 -19.25
CA ALA A 449 7.14 14.87 -20.24
C ALA A 449 6.12 15.36 -21.28
N LYS A 450 6.43 16.47 -21.92
CA LYS A 450 5.82 16.93 -23.16
C LYS A 450 6.89 16.90 -24.25
N VAL A 451 6.60 16.25 -25.37
CA VAL A 451 7.53 16.06 -26.48
C VAL A 451 7.12 16.92 -27.65
N ARG A 452 8.08 17.57 -28.29
CA ARG A 452 7.90 18.26 -29.57
C ARG A 452 9.00 17.87 -30.52
N ILE A 453 8.61 17.47 -31.73
CA ILE A 453 9.54 17.11 -32.81
C ILE A 453 9.33 18.08 -33.97
N ARG A 454 10.39 18.79 -34.38
CA ARG A 454 10.38 19.75 -35.49
C ARG A 454 11.69 19.67 -36.27
N ASN A 455 11.64 19.38 -37.57
CA ASN A 455 12.83 19.31 -38.44
C ASN A 455 13.96 18.44 -37.84
N GLY A 456 13.60 17.28 -37.27
CA GLY A 456 14.54 16.39 -36.58
C GLY A 456 14.98 16.83 -35.18
N LEU A 457 14.71 18.07 -34.76
CA LEU A 457 14.95 18.55 -33.39
C LEU A 457 13.91 17.98 -32.43
N LYS A 458 14.37 17.42 -31.32
CA LYS A 458 13.56 16.80 -30.27
C LYS A 458 13.64 17.66 -29.03
N GLU A 459 12.50 18.12 -28.57
CA GLU A 459 12.39 18.97 -27.38
C GLU A 459 11.56 18.28 -26.31
N PHE A 460 12.04 18.36 -25.07
CA PHE A 460 11.39 17.80 -23.90
C PHE A 460 11.15 18.87 -22.85
N SER A 461 9.98 18.84 -22.24
CA SER A 461 9.62 19.73 -21.13
C SER A 461 8.89 18.96 -20.03
N TRP A 462 9.05 19.39 -18.78
CA TRP A 462 8.43 18.73 -17.64
C TRP A 462 6.91 18.94 -17.65
N TYR A 463 6.16 17.83 -17.69
CA TYR A 463 4.71 17.84 -17.79
C TYR A 463 4.04 17.31 -16.53
N ARG A 464 2.96 18.00 -16.14
CA ARG A 464 1.98 17.56 -15.14
C ARG A 464 0.60 17.76 -15.76
N LYS A 465 -0.32 16.81 -15.53
CA LYS A 465 -1.69 16.96 -16.02
C LYS A 465 -2.33 18.24 -15.43
N PRO A 466 -3.15 18.98 -16.20
CA PRO A 466 -3.81 20.21 -15.72
C PRO A 466 -4.62 20.03 -14.43
N SER A 467 -5.15 18.82 -14.21
CA SER A 467 -5.89 18.46 -13.00
C SER A 467 -5.03 18.32 -11.73
N SER A 468 -3.69 18.25 -11.87
CA SER A 468 -2.77 18.10 -10.75
C SER A 468 -2.89 19.27 -9.79
N LYS A 469 -3.05 18.98 -8.49
CA LYS A 469 -3.03 20.00 -7.44
C LYS A 469 -1.62 20.25 -6.90
N ASN A 470 -0.60 19.61 -7.48
CA ASN A 470 0.82 19.73 -7.13
C ASN A 470 1.07 19.64 -5.61
N ILE A 471 0.35 18.73 -4.94
CA ILE A 471 0.47 18.51 -3.50
C ILE A 471 1.74 17.72 -3.24
N ILE A 472 2.66 18.33 -2.50
CA ILE A 472 3.84 17.67 -1.94
C ILE A 472 3.72 17.62 -0.42
N ILE A 473 4.74 17.15 0.30
CA ILE A 473 4.72 17.25 1.76
C ILE A 473 4.65 18.73 2.12
N HIS A 474 3.56 19.20 2.71
CA HIS A 474 3.43 20.60 3.11
C HIS A 474 4.50 20.97 4.16
N SER A 475 5.00 22.21 4.14
CA SER A 475 6.09 22.66 5.01
C SER A 475 5.77 22.57 6.51
N ARG A 476 4.48 22.77 6.86
CA ARG A 476 3.93 22.60 8.22
C ARG A 476 3.66 21.14 8.63
N SER A 477 3.69 20.19 7.71
CA SER A 477 3.41 18.76 7.99
C SER A 477 4.38 18.20 9.04
N ALA A 478 3.93 17.28 9.89
CA ALA A 478 4.74 16.69 10.96
C ALA A 478 5.72 15.62 10.43
N HIS A 479 6.54 16.00 9.46
CA HIS A 479 7.64 15.21 8.92
C HIS A 479 8.98 15.81 9.37
N PRO A 480 10.03 14.97 9.54
CA PRO A 480 11.39 15.46 9.74
C PRO A 480 11.82 16.45 8.66
N ILE A 481 12.55 17.51 9.04
CA ILE A 481 13.04 18.53 8.09
C ILE A 481 13.84 17.92 6.93
N TYR A 482 14.63 16.88 7.16
CA TYR A 482 15.42 16.24 6.10
C TYR A 482 14.55 15.55 5.04
N MET A 483 13.39 15.01 5.43
CA MET A 483 12.45 14.40 4.47
C MET A 483 11.84 15.48 3.57
N LYS A 484 11.44 16.62 4.14
CA LYS A 484 10.92 17.77 3.39
C LYS A 484 11.94 18.30 2.40
N ALA A 485 13.18 18.48 2.84
CA ALA A 485 14.28 18.90 1.97
C ALA A 485 14.55 17.90 0.84
N ASN A 486 14.49 16.59 1.12
CA ASN A 486 14.67 15.57 0.09
C ASN A 486 13.54 15.59 -0.96
N VAL A 487 12.29 15.87 -0.56
CA VAL A 487 11.19 16.05 -1.53
C VAL A 487 11.48 17.22 -2.47
N ILE A 488 11.93 18.35 -1.94
CA ILE A 488 12.29 19.53 -2.76
C ILE A 488 13.45 19.20 -3.72
N ARG A 489 14.52 18.57 -3.22
CA ARG A 489 15.66 18.15 -4.05
C ARG A 489 15.25 17.18 -5.16
N ASN A 490 14.40 16.21 -4.85
CA ASN A 490 13.93 15.23 -5.84
C ASN A 490 13.10 15.90 -6.94
N ILE A 491 12.24 16.87 -6.61
CA ILE A 491 11.48 17.62 -7.62
C ILE A 491 12.43 18.39 -8.54
N GLY A 492 13.43 19.08 -7.98
CA GLY A 492 14.45 19.78 -8.77
C GLY A 492 15.22 18.84 -9.69
N GLN A 493 15.69 17.70 -9.16
CA GLN A 493 16.38 16.69 -9.96
C GLN A 493 15.50 16.10 -11.07
N THR A 494 14.22 15.84 -10.79
CA THR A 494 13.28 15.35 -11.82
C THR A 494 13.06 16.40 -12.90
N LYS A 495 12.90 17.67 -12.52
CA LYS A 495 12.81 18.79 -13.46
C LYS A 495 14.06 18.87 -14.34
N ASP A 496 15.25 18.88 -13.74
CA ASP A 496 16.52 19.01 -14.47
C ASP A 496 16.80 17.82 -15.40
N ARG A 497 16.34 16.61 -15.06
CA ARG A 497 16.47 15.42 -15.92
C ARG A 497 15.54 15.44 -17.13
N ILE A 498 14.39 16.11 -17.03
CA ILE A 498 13.36 16.11 -18.09
C ILE A 498 13.44 17.38 -18.95
N CYS A 499 13.70 18.54 -18.33
CA CYS A 499 13.73 19.81 -19.04
C CYS A 499 15.06 19.95 -19.80
N GLY A 500 14.98 19.89 -21.13
CA GLY A 500 16.09 20.25 -22.03
C GLY A 500 16.15 21.77 -22.21
N VAL A 501 15.94 22.25 -23.45
CA VAL A 501 16.02 23.69 -23.83
C VAL A 501 14.94 24.56 -23.14
N ALA A 502 13.90 23.97 -22.55
CA ALA A 502 12.79 24.69 -21.89
C ALA A 502 13.01 24.94 -20.37
N HIS A 503 14.26 25.12 -19.94
CA HIS A 503 14.65 25.14 -18.52
C HIS A 503 14.01 26.28 -17.71
N ASP A 504 13.96 27.50 -18.26
CA ASP A 504 13.47 28.70 -17.55
C ASP A 504 11.99 28.60 -17.14
N LEU A 505 11.11 28.12 -18.04
CA LEU A 505 9.68 27.93 -17.74
C LEU A 505 9.47 26.85 -16.65
N CYS A 506 10.31 25.81 -16.65
CA CYS A 506 10.26 24.76 -15.66
C CYS A 506 10.61 25.28 -14.24
N ASP A 507 11.49 26.29 -14.14
CA ASP A 507 11.92 26.87 -12.87
C ASP A 507 10.82 27.71 -12.20
N GLU A 508 10.10 28.52 -12.97
CA GLU A 508 8.95 29.28 -12.47
C GLU A 508 7.83 28.36 -11.97
N ASP A 509 7.59 27.28 -12.70
CA ASP A 509 6.60 26.27 -12.32
C ASP A 509 6.98 25.52 -11.05
N MET A 510 8.26 25.16 -10.91
CA MET A 510 8.76 24.55 -9.68
C MET A 510 8.65 25.52 -8.50
N GLN A 511 9.04 26.78 -8.68
CA GLN A 511 8.91 27.81 -7.66
C GLN A 511 7.47 27.93 -7.18
N ARG A 512 6.52 28.04 -8.11
CA ARG A 512 5.09 28.11 -7.78
C ARG A 512 4.66 26.93 -6.93
N ILE A 513 5.04 25.70 -7.29
CA ILE A 513 4.73 24.50 -6.50
C ILE A 513 5.30 24.60 -5.07
N LEU A 514 6.53 25.07 -4.92
CA LEU A 514 7.17 25.19 -3.61
C LEU A 514 6.45 26.20 -2.72
N GLU A 515 6.18 27.39 -3.23
CA GLU A 515 5.45 28.46 -2.54
C GLU A 515 4.06 27.98 -2.09
N ASP A 516 3.36 27.33 -3.02
CA ASP A 516 2.08 26.69 -2.84
C ASP A 516 2.02 25.65 -1.72
N ASN A 517 3.14 25.01 -1.40
CA ASN A 517 3.26 24.01 -0.33
C ASN A 517 3.99 24.56 0.91
N GLY A 518 4.16 25.89 0.96
CA GLY A 518 4.70 26.63 2.10
C GLY A 518 6.22 26.60 2.20
N TYR A 519 6.92 26.45 1.08
CA TYR A 519 8.39 26.49 1.03
C TYR A 519 8.91 27.78 0.40
N ASN A 520 10.10 28.18 0.82
CA ASN A 520 10.90 29.19 0.14
C ASN A 520 11.97 28.49 -0.71
N LYS A 521 12.42 29.13 -1.80
CA LYS A 521 13.30 28.55 -2.83
C LYS A 521 14.57 27.80 -2.35
N ASN A 522 15.18 28.22 -1.24
CA ASN A 522 16.58 27.85 -0.94
C ASN A 522 16.73 26.76 0.13
N VAL A 523 16.96 25.51 -0.28
CA VAL A 523 17.39 24.43 0.63
C VAL A 523 18.92 24.38 0.67
N VAL A 524 19.53 24.97 1.71
CA VAL A 524 21.01 25.05 1.83
C VAL A 524 21.60 23.71 2.28
N ALA A 525 21.37 23.32 3.53
CA ALA A 525 21.88 22.09 4.11
C ALA A 525 20.91 21.55 5.16
N THR A 526 20.77 20.22 5.21
CA THR A 526 19.94 19.54 6.21
C THR A 526 20.71 18.44 6.88
N TRP A 527 20.52 18.29 8.20
CA TRP A 527 21.04 17.15 8.94
C TRP A 527 20.40 15.84 8.45
N HIS A 528 21.12 14.73 8.56
CA HIS A 528 20.59 13.40 8.25
C HIS A 528 20.68 12.46 9.46
N PRO A 529 19.73 11.52 9.62
CA PRO A 529 19.82 10.46 10.61
C PRO A 529 21.08 9.60 10.40
N PHE A 530 21.60 9.07 11.49
CA PHE A 530 22.72 8.12 11.46
C PHE A 530 22.33 6.87 10.68
N SER A 531 23.18 6.51 9.72
CA SER A 531 22.98 5.37 8.84
C SER A 531 24.33 4.83 8.40
N PRO A 532 24.90 3.81 9.07
CA PRO A 532 26.08 3.12 8.59
C PRO A 532 25.73 2.25 7.36
N PRO A 533 26.68 1.98 6.44
CA PRO A 533 26.44 1.22 5.20
C PRO A 533 25.73 -0.12 5.42
N ASP A 534 26.15 -0.86 6.45
CA ASP A 534 25.55 -2.16 6.82
C ASP A 534 24.59 -2.06 8.01
N GLY A 535 23.94 -0.91 8.20
CA GLY A 535 23.06 -0.68 9.35
C GLY A 535 21.77 -1.48 9.31
N ILE A 536 21.39 -2.08 10.44
CA ILE A 536 20.07 -2.72 10.64
C ILE A 536 19.04 -1.61 10.91
N PRO A 537 17.90 -1.59 10.20
CA PRO A 537 16.88 -0.56 10.37
C PRO A 537 16.28 -0.54 11.78
N MET A 538 16.32 0.60 12.45
CA MET A 538 15.55 0.86 13.66
C MET A 538 14.60 2.03 13.39
N ALA A 539 13.31 1.73 13.33
CA ALA A 539 12.28 2.72 13.04
C ALA A 539 11.62 3.21 14.34
N LEU A 540 11.70 4.51 14.60
CA LEU A 540 11.15 5.16 15.78
C LEU A 540 10.11 6.23 15.41
N PRO A 541 9.12 6.53 16.28
CA PRO A 541 8.15 7.60 16.04
C PRO A 541 8.83 8.97 15.93
N TYR A 542 8.45 9.75 14.94
CA TYR A 542 8.83 11.16 14.84
C TYR A 542 7.95 12.01 15.77
N ILE A 543 8.57 12.87 16.59
CA ILE A 543 7.88 13.85 17.43
C ILE A 543 8.16 15.24 16.89
N ASP A 544 9.44 15.63 16.93
CA ASP A 544 9.97 16.85 16.36
C ASP A 544 11.48 16.69 16.05
N ASP A 545 12.04 17.64 15.30
CA ASP A 545 13.46 17.65 14.95
C ASP A 545 14.40 17.76 16.16
N ARG A 546 13.96 18.34 17.29
CA ARG A 546 14.80 18.45 18.50
C ARG A 546 15.03 17.06 19.09
N THR A 547 13.94 16.34 19.31
CA THR A 547 13.89 14.97 19.81
C THR A 547 14.65 14.05 18.86
N SER A 548 14.42 14.17 17.54
CA SER A 548 15.13 13.37 16.54
C SER A 548 16.64 13.57 16.56
N ARG A 549 17.13 14.81 16.75
CA ARG A 549 18.57 15.08 16.86
C ARG A 549 19.16 14.52 18.15
N GLU A 550 18.42 14.53 19.25
CA GLU A 550 18.85 13.94 20.51
C GLU A 550 18.94 12.41 20.42
N VAL A 551 17.91 11.76 19.87
CA VAL A 551 17.91 10.33 19.53
C VAL A 551 19.10 9.99 18.64
N ASN A 552 19.37 10.81 17.60
CA ASN A 552 20.50 10.60 16.70
C ASN A 552 21.86 10.61 17.43
N ARG A 553 22.03 11.47 18.44
CA ARG A 553 23.27 11.51 19.26
C ARG A 553 23.42 10.24 20.09
N ILE A 554 22.35 9.78 20.74
CA ILE A 554 22.37 8.54 21.55
C ILE A 554 22.67 7.33 20.67
N VAL A 555 22.00 7.22 19.53
CA VAL A 555 22.22 6.14 18.56
C VAL A 555 23.68 6.12 18.09
N LYS A 556 24.26 7.28 17.72
CA LYS A 556 25.70 7.35 17.38
C LYS A 556 26.60 6.88 18.54
N ARG A 557 26.34 7.32 19.77
CA ARG A 557 27.14 6.96 20.96
C ARG A 557 27.07 5.48 21.29
N SER A 558 25.94 4.82 21.02
CA SER A 558 25.74 3.39 21.29
C SER A 558 26.73 2.48 20.55
N SER A 559 27.32 2.97 19.44
CA SER A 559 28.22 2.19 18.57
C SER A 559 27.61 0.88 18.06
N LEU A 560 26.27 0.80 18.00
CA LEU A 560 25.53 -0.31 17.42
C LEU A 560 25.29 -0.02 15.92
N PRO A 561 25.20 -1.05 15.06
CA PRO A 561 25.04 -0.89 13.62
C PRO A 561 23.59 -0.51 13.27
N ILE A 562 23.14 0.67 13.70
CA ILE A 562 21.76 1.14 13.58
C ILE A 562 21.61 2.03 12.35
N ARG A 563 20.71 1.66 11.44
CA ARG A 563 20.16 2.58 10.43
C ARG A 563 18.89 3.23 10.99
N LEU A 564 19.02 4.46 11.47
CA LEU A 564 17.94 5.16 12.15
C LEU A 564 16.89 5.71 11.16
N ILE A 565 15.63 5.37 11.39
CA ILE A 565 14.50 5.82 10.57
C ILE A 565 13.45 6.46 11.47
N PHE A 566 13.02 7.68 11.14
CA PHE A 566 11.90 8.32 11.83
C PHE A 566 10.60 8.11 11.05
N LYS A 567 9.57 7.58 11.71
CA LYS A 567 8.22 7.39 11.16
C LYS A 567 7.35 8.59 11.51
N PRO A 568 6.90 9.39 10.53
CA PRO A 568 5.91 10.45 10.77
C PRO A 568 4.63 9.90 11.43
N PRO A 569 3.89 10.73 12.19
CA PRO A 569 2.57 10.36 12.67
C PRO A 569 1.57 10.22 11.51
N PRO A 570 0.39 9.61 11.75
CA PRO A 570 -0.64 9.42 10.73
C PRO A 570 -0.97 10.71 9.97
N ASN A 571 -1.13 10.59 8.65
CA ASN A 571 -1.52 11.69 7.79
C ASN A 571 -3.05 11.80 7.65
N LEU A 572 -3.51 12.88 7.03
CA LEU A 572 -4.94 13.11 6.79
C LEU A 572 -5.58 11.97 5.97
N LYS A 573 -4.86 11.36 5.03
CA LYS A 573 -5.35 10.19 4.28
C LYS A 573 -5.62 9.01 5.21
N ASP A 574 -4.67 8.68 6.08
CA ASP A 574 -4.78 7.58 7.06
C ASP A 574 -5.96 7.81 8.02
N LEU A 575 -6.25 9.07 8.34
CA LEU A 575 -7.32 9.44 9.24
C LEU A 575 -8.68 9.52 8.56
N LEU A 576 -8.79 10.05 7.34
CA LEU A 576 -10.07 10.36 6.69
C LEU A 576 -10.57 9.25 5.76
N THR A 577 -9.65 8.59 5.05
CA THR A 577 -10.01 7.64 4.00
C THR A 577 -10.09 6.21 4.51
N SER A 578 -10.86 5.37 3.82
CA SER A 578 -10.87 3.92 4.00
C SER A 578 -11.29 3.27 2.69
N SER A 579 -10.70 2.13 2.35
CA SER A 579 -11.15 1.33 1.20
C SER A 579 -12.38 0.46 1.54
N ARG A 580 -12.68 0.25 2.82
CA ARG A 580 -13.77 -0.62 3.32
C ARG A 580 -14.81 0.18 4.09
N GLN A 581 -15.47 1.14 3.43
CA GLN A 581 -16.41 2.07 4.09
C GLN A 581 -17.85 1.56 4.17
N TYR A 582 -18.22 0.64 3.30
CA TYR A 582 -19.59 0.10 3.15
C TYR A 582 -19.72 -1.33 3.63
N GLU A 583 -18.67 -1.83 4.26
CA GLU A 583 -18.64 -3.17 4.77
C GLU A 583 -19.05 -3.14 6.24
N GLU A 584 -20.00 -3.99 6.61
CA GLU A 584 -20.32 -4.29 7.98
C GLU A 584 -19.08 -4.85 8.67
N ASN A 585 -18.82 -4.33 9.85
CA ASN A 585 -17.73 -4.81 10.67
C ASN A 585 -18.05 -6.18 11.31
N CYS A 586 -19.32 -6.62 11.27
CA CYS A 586 -19.79 -7.91 11.75
C CYS A 586 -21.07 -8.33 11.00
N GLU A 587 -21.02 -9.44 10.26
CA GLU A 587 -22.16 -9.99 9.50
C GLU A 587 -23.02 -10.97 10.34
N THR A 588 -22.57 -11.31 11.56
CA THR A 588 -23.24 -12.31 12.38
C THR A 588 -24.38 -11.68 13.17
N ALA A 589 -25.62 -12.05 12.81
CA ALA A 589 -26.80 -11.72 13.61
C ALA A 589 -26.58 -12.16 15.07
N ASP A 590 -26.88 -11.28 16.02
CA ASP A 590 -26.66 -11.48 17.45
C ASP A 590 -25.22 -11.87 17.84
N CYS A 591 -24.23 -11.34 17.12
CA CYS A 591 -22.82 -11.58 17.44
C CYS A 591 -22.52 -11.33 18.91
N ARG A 592 -22.09 -12.40 19.60
CA ARG A 592 -21.85 -12.39 21.05
C ARG A 592 -20.80 -11.37 21.48
N TYR A 593 -19.93 -10.93 20.56
CA TYR A 593 -18.83 -10.01 20.81
C TYR A 593 -19.11 -8.55 20.40
N CYS A 594 -20.15 -8.32 19.58
CA CYS A 594 -20.40 -7.00 18.98
C CYS A 594 -21.64 -6.29 19.54
N LYS A 595 -22.22 -6.81 20.63
CA LYS A 595 -23.49 -6.33 21.23
C LYS A 595 -23.55 -4.82 21.53
N ASP A 596 -22.41 -4.18 21.82
CA ASP A 596 -22.33 -2.75 22.18
C ASP A 596 -21.75 -1.86 21.06
N SER A 597 -22.00 -2.18 19.79
CA SER A 597 -21.48 -1.43 18.60
C SER A 597 -19.95 -1.42 18.42
N ARG A 598 -19.20 -2.12 19.29
CA ARG A 598 -17.72 -2.09 19.26
C ARG A 598 -17.09 -2.95 18.17
N ASN A 599 -17.90 -3.74 17.45
CA ASN A 599 -17.53 -4.48 16.23
C ASN A 599 -16.11 -5.06 16.24
N ILE A 600 -15.80 -5.84 17.29
CA ILE A 600 -14.44 -6.35 17.51
C ILE A 600 -14.19 -7.71 16.85
N CYS A 601 -15.23 -8.41 16.40
CA CYS A 601 -15.15 -9.82 15.98
C CYS A 601 -14.22 -10.05 14.78
N GLU A 602 -14.23 -9.14 13.80
CA GLU A 602 -13.42 -9.23 12.57
C GLU A 602 -12.07 -8.52 12.69
N LEU A 603 -11.75 -7.95 13.85
CA LEU A 603 -10.45 -7.34 14.06
C LEU A 603 -9.34 -8.41 13.97
N ARG A 604 -8.27 -8.04 13.28
CA ARG A 604 -7.09 -8.87 13.01
C ARG A 604 -5.83 -8.14 13.44
N GLY A 605 -4.78 -8.90 13.74
CA GLY A 605 -3.53 -8.33 14.23
C GLY A 605 -3.74 -7.60 15.55
N THR A 606 -4.47 -8.22 16.47
CA THR A 606 -4.85 -7.62 17.75
C THR A 606 -4.10 -8.25 18.90
N VAL A 607 -3.85 -7.44 19.92
CA VAL A 607 -3.53 -7.89 21.28
C VAL A 607 -4.74 -7.54 22.14
N TYR A 608 -5.24 -8.50 22.89
CA TYR A 608 -6.50 -8.37 23.62
C TYR A 608 -6.35 -8.87 25.06
N LEU A 609 -7.20 -8.32 25.93
CA LEU A 609 -7.35 -8.69 27.33
C LEU A 609 -8.71 -9.36 27.50
N ILE A 610 -8.72 -10.55 28.08
CA ILE A 610 -9.93 -11.20 28.60
C ILE A 610 -9.96 -11.01 30.11
N THR A 611 -11.11 -10.66 30.65
CA THR A 611 -11.35 -10.63 32.11
C THR A 611 -12.48 -11.60 32.44
N CYS A 612 -12.21 -12.57 33.30
CA CYS A 612 -13.21 -13.52 33.77
C CYS A 612 -14.28 -12.79 34.60
N ARG A 613 -15.57 -12.98 34.28
CA ARG A 613 -16.66 -12.35 35.06
C ARG A 613 -16.91 -13.04 36.41
N GLY A 614 -16.46 -14.30 36.57
CA GLY A 614 -16.65 -15.04 37.81
C GLY A 614 -15.67 -14.64 38.92
N CYS A 615 -14.40 -14.40 38.59
CA CYS A 615 -13.35 -14.13 39.58
C CYS A 615 -12.48 -12.90 39.29
N GLY A 616 -12.69 -12.20 38.18
CA GLY A 616 -11.91 -11.01 37.81
C GLY A 616 -10.49 -11.28 37.28
N GLN A 617 -10.04 -12.53 37.25
CA GLN A 617 -8.71 -12.90 36.72
C GLN A 617 -8.59 -12.57 35.22
N LYS A 618 -7.36 -12.28 34.80
CA LYS A 618 -7.06 -11.73 33.48
C LYS A 618 -6.24 -12.67 32.62
N TYR A 619 -6.47 -12.60 31.31
CA TYR A 619 -5.66 -13.24 30.27
C TYR A 619 -5.29 -12.22 29.20
N VAL A 620 -4.04 -12.19 28.78
CA VAL A 620 -3.57 -11.43 27.62
C VAL A 620 -3.20 -12.41 26.52
N GLY A 621 -3.64 -12.12 25.29
CA GLY A 621 -3.28 -12.90 24.12
C GLY A 621 -3.23 -12.07 22.84
N GLU A 622 -2.65 -12.65 21.79
CA GLU A 622 -2.65 -12.09 20.43
C GLU A 622 -3.36 -12.95 19.38
N THR A 623 -3.79 -12.33 18.28
CA THR A 623 -4.24 -13.05 17.09
C THR A 623 -4.07 -12.25 15.80
N MET A 624 -3.63 -12.94 14.73
CA MET A 624 -3.73 -12.44 13.35
C MET A 624 -5.05 -12.84 12.66
N ARG A 625 -5.71 -13.90 13.15
CA ARG A 625 -7.02 -14.35 12.68
C ARG A 625 -8.10 -13.41 13.19
N PRO A 626 -9.32 -13.41 12.59
CA PRO A 626 -10.47 -12.72 13.17
C PRO A 626 -10.58 -13.00 14.67
N LEU A 627 -10.71 -11.96 15.48
CA LEU A 627 -10.67 -12.06 16.92
C LEU A 627 -11.71 -13.05 17.47
N HIS A 628 -12.91 -13.10 16.88
CA HIS A 628 -13.96 -14.02 17.34
C HIS A 628 -13.51 -15.49 17.31
N GLN A 629 -12.78 -15.93 16.28
CA GLN A 629 -12.30 -17.32 16.19
C GLN A 629 -11.44 -17.70 17.39
N ARG A 630 -10.58 -16.77 17.83
CA ARG A 630 -9.71 -16.99 18.98
C ARG A 630 -10.48 -16.92 20.30
N LEU A 631 -11.46 -16.04 20.41
CA LEU A 631 -12.33 -15.96 21.59
C LEU A 631 -13.22 -17.21 21.71
N ASP A 632 -13.71 -17.75 20.61
CA ASP A 632 -14.51 -18.98 20.59
C ASP A 632 -13.68 -20.21 20.99
N GLU A 633 -12.40 -20.26 20.61
CA GLU A 633 -11.45 -21.27 21.12
C GLU A 633 -11.33 -21.23 22.64
N HIS A 634 -11.18 -20.03 23.21
CA HIS A 634 -11.10 -19.84 24.67
C HIS A 634 -12.42 -20.23 25.36
N ARG A 635 -13.57 -19.88 24.78
CA ARG A 635 -14.89 -20.33 25.29
C ARG A 635 -15.03 -21.84 25.27
N ARG A 636 -14.70 -22.49 24.15
CA ARG A 636 -14.77 -23.96 24.04
C ARG A 636 -13.89 -24.64 25.09
N ALA A 637 -12.68 -24.12 25.30
CA ALA A 637 -11.76 -24.61 26.33
C ALA A 637 -12.31 -24.43 27.76
N LEU A 638 -13.01 -23.31 28.03
CA LEU A 638 -13.63 -23.04 29.32
C LEU A 638 -14.85 -23.94 29.60
N HIS A 639 -15.67 -24.21 28.58
CA HIS A 639 -16.86 -25.07 28.71
C HIS A 639 -16.51 -26.56 28.76
N ASN A 640 -15.51 -27.00 27.98
CA ASN A 640 -15.13 -28.40 27.82
C ASN A 640 -13.65 -28.62 28.17
N PRO A 641 -13.24 -28.45 29.44
CA PRO A 641 -11.82 -28.47 29.83
C PRO A 641 -11.11 -29.78 29.47
N SER A 642 -11.80 -30.92 29.54
CA SER A 642 -11.23 -32.24 29.21
C SER A 642 -10.80 -32.37 27.75
N SER A 643 -11.45 -31.65 26.82
CA SER A 643 -11.11 -31.69 25.39
C SER A 643 -9.93 -30.78 25.03
N TYR A 644 -9.52 -29.86 25.93
CA TYR A 644 -8.47 -28.87 25.69
C TYR A 644 -7.50 -28.77 26.88
N PRO A 645 -6.91 -29.88 27.35
CA PRO A 645 -6.23 -29.94 28.66
C PRO A 645 -5.03 -28.99 28.80
N THR A 646 -4.39 -28.61 27.69
CA THR A 646 -3.25 -27.68 27.66
C THR A 646 -3.63 -26.21 27.56
N ASN A 647 -4.91 -25.88 27.39
CA ASN A 647 -5.38 -24.51 27.24
C ASN A 647 -5.48 -23.82 28.62
N SER A 648 -4.97 -22.58 28.70
CA SER A 648 -5.01 -21.77 29.93
C SER A 648 -6.41 -21.56 30.50
N PHE A 649 -7.45 -21.50 29.64
CA PHE A 649 -8.85 -21.42 30.08
C PHE A 649 -9.38 -22.73 30.65
N SER A 650 -8.93 -23.88 30.15
CA SER A 650 -9.29 -25.18 30.72
C SER A 650 -8.67 -25.36 32.10
N ARG A 651 -7.40 -24.97 32.25
CA ARG A 651 -6.74 -24.94 33.56
C ARG A 651 -7.43 -23.98 34.54
N HIS A 652 -7.78 -22.78 34.08
CA HIS A 652 -8.51 -21.80 34.88
C HIS A 652 -9.88 -22.33 35.33
N ARG A 653 -10.62 -22.95 34.41
CA ARG A 653 -11.88 -23.63 34.71
C ARG A 653 -11.71 -24.67 35.82
N THR A 654 -10.73 -25.55 35.69
CA THR A 654 -10.52 -26.66 36.64
C THR A 654 -10.02 -26.20 38.01
N LEU A 655 -9.19 -25.15 38.09
CA LEU A 655 -8.58 -24.70 39.34
C LEU A 655 -9.41 -23.66 40.11
N VAL A 656 -10.17 -22.81 39.41
CA VAL A 656 -10.84 -21.65 40.03
C VAL A 656 -12.36 -21.81 40.04
N HIS A 657 -12.92 -22.44 39.01
CA HIS A 657 -14.37 -22.57 38.83
C HIS A 657 -14.77 -24.04 38.70
N THR A 658 -14.30 -24.94 39.57
CA THR A 658 -14.53 -26.39 39.40
C THR A 658 -16.01 -26.78 39.52
N GLN A 659 -16.70 -26.23 40.53
CA GLN A 659 -18.06 -26.65 40.91
C GLN A 659 -19.18 -25.72 40.37
N GLU A 660 -18.81 -24.57 39.82
CA GLU A 660 -19.77 -23.56 39.34
C GLU A 660 -20.13 -23.79 37.87
N ARG A 661 -21.12 -23.07 37.34
CA ARG A 661 -21.31 -22.98 35.88
C ARG A 661 -20.11 -22.26 35.25
N PRO A 662 -19.70 -22.62 34.00
CA PRO A 662 -18.60 -21.94 33.33
C PRO A 662 -18.86 -20.42 33.26
N PRO A 663 -17.97 -19.59 33.79
CA PRO A 663 -18.18 -18.14 33.82
C PRO A 663 -18.13 -17.57 32.40
N ASP A 664 -18.80 -16.45 32.18
CA ASP A 664 -18.59 -15.66 30.96
C ASP A 664 -17.37 -14.74 31.13
N PHE A 665 -16.93 -14.08 30.06
CA PHE A 665 -15.82 -13.14 30.10
C PHE A 665 -16.07 -11.87 29.30
N THR A 666 -15.40 -10.78 29.69
CA THR A 666 -15.35 -9.53 28.92
C THR A 666 -14.05 -9.43 28.14
N VAL A 667 -14.07 -8.71 27.01
CA VAL A 667 -12.91 -8.55 26.13
C VAL A 667 -12.61 -7.08 25.91
N THR A 668 -11.35 -6.69 26.11
CA THR A 668 -10.83 -5.36 25.78
C THR A 668 -9.73 -5.49 24.75
N VAL A 669 -9.86 -4.82 23.61
CA VAL A 669 -8.80 -4.77 22.60
C VAL A 669 -7.75 -3.74 23.03
N LEU A 670 -6.53 -4.21 23.33
CA LEU A 670 -5.43 -3.39 23.83
C LEU A 670 -4.70 -2.71 22.67
N HIS A 671 -4.36 -3.49 21.64
CA HIS A 671 -3.65 -3.03 20.44
C HIS A 671 -4.36 -3.51 19.18
N ARG A 672 -4.33 -2.69 18.11
CA ARG A 672 -4.98 -2.96 16.81
C ARG A 672 -3.96 -2.84 15.68
N PHE A 673 -4.23 -3.50 14.55
CA PHE A 673 -3.49 -3.35 13.30
C PHE A 673 -2.00 -3.76 13.36
N LEU A 674 -1.63 -4.63 14.30
CA LEU A 674 -0.28 -5.20 14.41
C LEU A 674 -0.15 -6.41 13.48
N THR A 675 0.05 -6.15 12.19
CA THR A 675 0.14 -7.21 11.17
C THR A 675 1.46 -7.98 11.22
N ASN A 676 2.55 -7.34 11.66
CA ASN A 676 3.85 -7.98 11.86
C ASN A 676 3.80 -8.89 13.11
N PRO A 677 4.04 -10.21 12.98
CA PRO A 677 3.98 -11.14 14.10
C PRO A 677 4.98 -10.85 15.22
N LEU A 678 6.19 -10.38 14.89
CA LEU A 678 7.20 -10.01 15.89
C LEU A 678 6.71 -8.82 16.71
N GLU A 679 6.26 -7.76 16.04
CA GLU A 679 5.73 -6.56 16.72
C GLU A 679 4.50 -6.91 17.57
N ARG A 680 3.60 -7.76 17.05
CA ARG A 680 2.40 -8.19 17.78
C ARG A 680 2.73 -9.01 19.03
N LYS A 681 3.65 -9.98 18.92
CA LYS A 681 4.11 -10.78 20.07
C LYS A 681 4.91 -9.96 21.08
N MET A 682 5.70 -8.98 20.63
CA MET A 682 6.36 -8.02 21.52
C MET A 682 5.33 -7.21 22.31
N MET A 683 4.26 -6.74 21.66
CA MET A 683 3.20 -6.00 22.34
C MET A 683 2.38 -6.87 23.29
N GLU A 684 2.13 -8.14 22.95
CA GLU A 684 1.57 -9.13 23.87
C GLU A 684 2.45 -9.27 25.13
N ALA A 685 3.76 -9.44 24.95
CA ALA A 685 4.70 -9.56 26.05
C ALA A 685 4.76 -8.31 26.93
N VAL A 686 4.69 -7.11 26.33
CA VAL A 686 4.64 -5.84 27.05
C VAL A 686 3.39 -5.77 27.93
N GLU A 687 2.23 -6.17 27.42
CA GLU A 687 0.98 -6.17 28.18
C GLU A 687 0.96 -7.26 29.27
N ILE A 688 1.56 -8.44 29.02
CA ILE A 688 1.77 -9.47 30.04
C ILE A 688 2.63 -8.93 31.18
N ARG A 689 3.75 -8.26 30.87
CA ARG A 689 4.64 -7.66 31.88
C ARG A 689 3.93 -6.59 32.71
N ARG A 690 3.11 -5.75 32.08
CA ARG A 690 2.39 -4.65 32.74
C ARG A 690 1.27 -5.13 33.67
N ARG A 691 0.57 -6.18 33.26
CA ARG A 691 -0.68 -6.61 33.90
C ARG A 691 -0.53 -7.83 34.79
N SER A 692 0.56 -8.59 34.62
CA SER A 692 0.81 -9.84 35.33
C SER A 692 -0.40 -10.79 35.34
N PRO A 693 -0.99 -11.12 34.17
CA PRO A 693 -2.25 -11.85 34.08
C PRO A 693 -2.15 -13.24 34.72
N GLU A 694 -3.19 -13.61 35.47
CA GLU A 694 -3.26 -14.80 36.32
C GLU A 694 -3.66 -16.05 35.52
N ILE A 695 -4.48 -15.89 34.48
CA ILE A 695 -4.96 -17.00 33.65
C ILE A 695 -3.82 -17.53 32.76
N ASN A 696 -2.99 -16.64 32.20
CA ASN A 696 -1.82 -17.04 31.42
C ASN A 696 -0.93 -17.98 32.22
N ASN A 697 -0.57 -19.11 31.63
CA ASN A 697 0.24 -20.09 32.32
C ASN A 697 1.72 -19.66 32.43
N LYS A 698 2.48 -20.34 33.29
CA LYS A 698 3.88 -19.95 33.60
C LYS A 698 4.75 -20.02 32.34
N GLU A 699 4.52 -21.01 31.48
CA GLU A 699 5.25 -21.21 30.23
C GLU A 699 4.91 -20.13 29.20
N GLU A 700 3.63 -19.82 28.99
CA GLU A 700 3.16 -18.73 28.13
C GLU A 700 3.78 -17.39 28.53
N ARG A 701 3.77 -17.09 29.84
CA ARG A 701 4.38 -15.84 30.35
C ARG A 701 5.89 -15.84 30.12
N LEU A 702 6.57 -16.95 30.40
CA LEU A 702 8.03 -17.04 30.20
C LEU A 702 8.39 -16.91 28.72
N GLU A 703 7.66 -17.58 27.82
CA GLU A 703 7.88 -17.51 26.37
C GLU A 703 7.67 -16.09 25.84
N ALA A 704 6.57 -15.44 26.24
CA ALA A 704 6.30 -14.07 25.84
C ALA A 704 7.39 -13.11 26.37
N LEU A 705 7.76 -13.22 27.65
CA LEU A 705 8.73 -12.32 28.27
C LEU A 705 10.15 -12.45 27.69
N ARG A 706 10.52 -13.60 27.13
CA ARG A 706 11.79 -13.79 26.40
C ARG A 706 11.95 -12.88 25.18
N LEU A 707 10.85 -12.39 24.59
CA LEU A 707 10.89 -11.48 23.43
C LEU A 707 11.34 -10.06 23.78
N ILE A 708 11.22 -9.69 25.05
CA ILE A 708 11.44 -8.34 25.56
C ILE A 708 12.35 -8.33 26.80
N SER A 709 13.05 -9.45 27.03
CA SER A 709 14.05 -9.63 28.09
C SER A 709 15.42 -9.15 27.65
#